data_AF-A0A8J7AKV4-F1
#
_entry.id   AF-A0A8J7AKV4-F1
#
_cell.length_a   1.000
_cell.length_b   1.000
_cell.length_c   1.000
_cell.angle_alpha   90.00
_cell.angle_beta   90.00
_cell.angle_gamma   90.00
#
_symmetry.space_group_name_H-M   'P 1'
#
loop_
_entity.id
_entity.type
_entity.pdbx_description
1 polymer ?
#
loop_
_entity_poly.entity_id
_entity_poly.type
_entity_poly.pdbx_seq_one_letter_code
_entity_poly.pdbx_strand_id
1 'polypeptide(L)'
;MTQQGEQFRIEGGSLSTDGRNLFHSFEQFTVEAGRSVNFLSASEIQNIFGRISGSNPAIIDGLIQVSGSSANLYLLSPVGIVFGPNASLNLPASFTATTAVGTGFGESWLEAGTAGSYEALVGAPSVFTFATQPGVIVNAGNLTVGPGQSLNLIGGLVANTGTLAAPDGAITLAAVTGDQTVRLSQAEALLSLTLEPGLSNTSAPNPPITTPADLPTLLRAGQIDAATGLSIEPDGTVHLVGEPLNQAPGATVAAGTLTAADEQVNILRGLDESGVGTAPLEPSAVPEDLALEPVLPEEATLTASNPTSTENLSSAVENNGLSTETTLSNDSLASNRARSEVGLAPLTTAENDVAEPARTVQPVQALPSLDSQDLAADIPFYLAAVETDLSRGFEDYLELPASSAPPATLDAISATLQRAEDTLGIKPATVYIRFSDADRLTLLMMTSSGQIVQQVEGVTPAQVKLAARSFRQQVTDAVLPPSQYLPLAQQLYGWLIKPIETDLEAQRIDSIAFVLDDGLRLLPLAALHDGDEFLVERYSVGILPTFGLTDFSRFNPLQNASTRNPVLAMGMSEFADQSRLAAVPLELMLITQRLWGGKSYLNDEFTLANLQSQLQQKDYGIVHFATHAVFNPGAMKESYLQLWDRKLQFDQMRQLNFQSPPISLLVLSACSTAVGDRSAEYGFAGLAVNAGAQTVMASLWPVSDEGTLGFMDQFYQNLKTTPSRSEALQQAQIAMLRGEVWIDQGELRETTGAIAMLPELAESGSWDFSHPAYWSAFTMIGNPW
;
A
#
# COMPACT_ATOMS: atom_id res chain seq x y z
N MET A 1 44.20 19.48 3.03
CA MET A 1 44.28 18.26 2.21
C MET A 1 45.54 18.34 1.38
N THR A 2 46.42 17.36 1.50
CA THR A 2 47.71 17.34 0.77
C THR A 2 47.71 16.15 -0.17
N GLN A 3 47.88 16.40 -1.46
CA GLN A 3 47.89 15.34 -2.47
C GLN A 3 49.27 14.65 -2.52
N GLN A 4 49.29 13.33 -2.49
CA GLN A 4 50.46 12.48 -2.72
C GLN A 4 50.11 11.42 -3.76
N GLY A 5 50.39 11.72 -5.03
CA GLY A 5 49.99 10.85 -6.14
C GLY A 5 48.47 10.79 -6.29
N GLU A 6 47.93 9.58 -6.31
CA GLU A 6 46.47 9.31 -6.39
C GLU A 6 45.79 9.28 -5.02
N GLN A 7 46.54 9.50 -3.93
CA GLN A 7 46.01 9.58 -2.56
C GLN A 7 46.04 11.02 -2.04
N PHE A 8 44.92 11.47 -1.48
CA PHE A 8 44.85 12.70 -0.72
C PHE A 8 44.92 12.42 0.78
N ARG A 9 45.83 13.09 1.46
CA ARG A 9 45.99 12.99 2.92
C ARG A 9 45.25 14.13 3.60
N ILE A 10 44.40 13.79 4.55
CA ILE A 10 43.74 14.74 5.44
C ILE A 10 44.45 14.65 6.78
N GLU A 11 45.20 15.71 7.10
CA GLU A 11 45.99 15.86 8.32
C GLU A 11 45.60 17.20 8.98
N GLY A 12 45.93 17.38 10.26
CA GLY A 12 45.53 18.56 11.03
C GLY A 12 44.10 18.44 11.57
N GLY A 13 43.37 19.55 11.63
CA GLY A 13 42.01 19.61 12.22
C GLY A 13 41.99 20.26 13.60
N SER A 14 40.80 20.36 14.17
CA SER A 14 40.57 20.89 15.52
C SER A 14 40.16 19.76 16.46
N LEU A 15 40.65 19.80 17.69
CA LEU A 15 40.38 18.77 18.70
C LEU A 15 39.35 19.27 19.71
N SER A 16 38.56 18.33 20.23
CA SER A 16 37.84 18.52 21.49
C SER A 16 38.82 18.64 22.66
N THR A 17 38.35 19.17 23.79
CA THR A 17 39.18 19.36 25.01
C THR A 17 39.76 18.04 25.53
N ASP A 18 39.04 16.94 25.38
CA ASP A 18 39.51 15.60 25.78
C ASP A 18 40.43 14.94 24.74
N GLY A 19 40.64 15.59 23.60
CA GLY A 19 41.51 15.11 22.52
C GLY A 19 41.00 13.88 21.79
N ARG A 20 39.72 13.49 21.95
CA ARG A 20 39.16 12.26 21.37
C ARG A 20 38.35 12.47 20.09
N ASN A 21 37.88 13.69 19.84
CA ASN A 21 37.15 14.04 18.64
C ASN A 21 38.01 14.96 17.76
N LEU A 22 38.18 14.58 16.49
CA LEU A 22 38.93 15.33 15.50
C LEU A 22 37.98 15.92 14.45
N PHE A 23 37.97 17.23 14.29
CA PHE A 23 37.07 17.94 13.39
C PHE A 23 37.83 18.52 12.20
N HIS A 24 37.31 18.24 11.00
CA HIS A 24 37.73 18.83 9.74
C HIS A 24 36.53 19.53 9.09
N SER A 25 36.77 20.68 8.45
CA SER A 25 35.77 21.38 7.65
C SER A 25 36.30 21.55 6.23
N PHE A 26 35.45 21.24 5.26
CA PHE A 26 35.73 21.32 3.84
C PHE A 26 34.69 22.23 3.19
N GLU A 27 35.13 23.07 2.27
CA GLU A 27 34.19 23.80 1.40
C GLU A 27 33.61 22.85 0.34
N GLN A 28 34.44 21.98 -0.22
CA GLN A 28 34.04 20.94 -1.17
C GLN A 28 34.72 19.63 -0.81
N PHE A 29 34.05 18.51 -1.10
CA PHE A 29 34.60 17.18 -0.86
C PHE A 29 34.28 16.28 -2.04
N THR A 30 35.27 16.07 -2.89
CA THR A 30 35.16 15.22 -4.07
C THR A 30 36.29 14.19 -4.09
N VAL A 31 35.95 12.92 -4.30
CA VAL A 31 36.90 11.81 -4.49
C VAL A 31 36.61 11.17 -5.84
N GLU A 32 37.52 11.31 -6.80
CA GLU A 32 37.35 10.76 -8.14
C GLU A 32 37.66 9.24 -8.20
N ALA A 33 37.14 8.57 -9.24
CA ALA A 33 37.48 7.18 -9.58
C ALA A 33 38.99 6.92 -9.57
N GLY A 34 39.40 5.81 -8.94
CA GLY A 34 40.80 5.42 -8.83
C GLY A 34 41.64 6.25 -7.84
N ARG A 35 41.06 7.30 -7.24
CA ARG A 35 41.73 8.06 -6.17
C ARG A 35 41.29 7.60 -4.80
N SER A 36 42.11 7.91 -3.80
CA SER A 36 41.79 7.65 -2.40
C SER A 36 41.94 8.90 -1.55
N VAL A 37 41.16 9.00 -0.49
CA VAL A 37 41.34 9.98 0.57
C VAL A 37 41.59 9.26 1.88
N ASN A 38 42.63 9.68 2.60
CA ASN A 38 43.05 9.07 3.85
C ASN A 38 43.01 10.10 4.97
N PHE A 39 42.11 9.91 5.92
CA PHE A 39 42.08 10.65 7.18
C PHE A 39 43.16 10.07 8.09
N LEU A 40 44.18 10.88 8.34
CA LEU A 40 45.30 10.50 9.19
C LEU A 40 45.06 11.06 10.58
N SER A 41 44.91 10.13 11.53
CA SER A 41 44.60 10.41 12.91
C SER A 41 45.63 9.75 13.84
N ALA A 42 45.66 10.20 15.08
CA ALA A 42 46.46 9.59 16.13
C ALA A 42 45.63 8.56 16.91
N SER A 43 46.30 7.60 17.55
CA SER A 43 45.66 6.43 18.21
C SER A 43 44.62 6.78 19.27
N GLU A 44 44.74 7.96 19.88
CA GLU A 44 43.85 8.51 20.90
C GLU A 44 42.52 9.04 20.34
N ILE A 45 42.43 9.27 19.02
CA ILE A 45 41.20 9.75 18.37
C ILE A 45 40.19 8.62 18.28
N GLN A 46 38.98 8.87 18.79
CA GLN A 46 37.84 7.96 18.77
C GLN A 46 36.82 8.30 17.68
N ASN A 47 36.67 9.59 17.34
CA ASN A 47 35.74 10.02 16.29
C ASN A 47 36.40 11.08 15.40
N ILE A 48 36.23 10.93 14.09
CA ILE A 48 36.64 11.91 13.08
C ILE A 48 35.38 12.47 12.43
N PHE A 49 35.29 13.80 12.36
CA PHE A 49 34.18 14.52 11.75
C PHE A 49 34.68 15.27 10.51
N GLY A 50 34.18 14.90 9.34
CA GLY A 50 34.35 15.64 8.10
C GLY A 50 33.09 16.43 7.79
N ARG A 51 33.10 17.73 8.07
CA ARG A 51 32.00 18.64 7.74
C ARG A 51 32.20 19.25 6.36
N ILE A 52 31.19 19.18 5.50
CA ILE A 52 31.15 19.84 4.21
C ILE A 52 30.20 21.02 4.30
N SER A 53 30.73 22.24 4.17
CA SER A 53 29.99 23.50 4.37
C SER A 53 29.70 24.26 3.08
N GLY A 54 30.14 23.78 1.91
CA GLY A 54 29.87 24.43 0.63
C GLY A 54 28.46 24.18 0.10
N SER A 55 28.15 24.85 -0.99
CA SER A 55 26.83 24.83 -1.64
C SER A 55 26.58 23.61 -2.54
N ASN A 56 27.58 22.72 -2.69
CA ASN A 56 27.53 21.59 -3.60
C ASN A 56 27.54 20.27 -2.81
N PRO A 57 26.87 19.21 -3.32
CA PRO A 57 26.92 17.89 -2.68
C PRO A 57 28.34 17.31 -2.68
N ALA A 58 28.62 16.46 -1.70
CA ALA A 58 29.87 15.69 -1.66
C ALA A 58 29.79 14.54 -2.68
N ILE A 59 30.77 14.46 -3.59
CA ILE A 59 30.79 13.43 -4.65
C ILE A 59 31.94 12.46 -4.38
N ILE A 60 31.64 11.21 -4.06
CA ILE A 60 32.62 10.20 -3.65
C ILE A 60 32.52 9.03 -4.62
N ASP A 61 33.43 8.93 -5.56
CA ASP A 61 33.56 7.79 -6.48
C ASP A 61 34.91 7.09 -6.33
N GLY A 62 35.52 7.14 -5.14
CA GLY A 62 36.80 6.49 -4.86
C GLY A 62 36.89 5.96 -3.44
N LEU A 63 38.10 5.65 -2.98
CA LEU A 63 38.31 5.03 -1.67
C LEU A 63 38.36 6.08 -0.55
N ILE A 64 37.55 5.91 0.49
CA ILE A 64 37.71 6.61 1.77
C ILE A 64 38.40 5.70 2.77
N GLN A 65 39.47 6.20 3.37
CA GLN A 65 40.29 5.47 4.32
C GLN A 65 40.54 6.29 5.59
N VAL A 66 40.65 5.60 6.73
CA VAL A 66 41.19 6.16 7.97
C VAL A 66 42.41 5.34 8.36
N SER A 67 43.50 6.02 8.72
CA SER A 67 44.76 5.38 9.13
C SER A 67 45.33 6.04 10.38
N GLY A 68 45.94 5.25 11.26
CA GLY A 68 46.63 5.73 12.46
C GLY A 68 45.78 5.75 13.74
N SER A 69 44.47 5.50 13.64
CA SER A 69 43.59 5.27 14.79
C SER A 69 42.53 4.22 14.48
N SER A 70 41.74 3.84 15.49
CA SER A 70 40.52 3.02 15.35
C SER A 70 39.26 3.88 15.46
N ALA A 71 39.28 5.09 14.88
CA ALA A 71 38.21 6.06 15.03
C ALA A 71 37.02 5.77 14.11
N ASN A 72 35.82 6.09 14.60
CA ASN A 72 34.61 6.21 13.78
C ASN A 72 34.74 7.41 12.84
N LEU A 73 34.14 7.32 11.65
CA LEU A 73 34.11 8.43 10.69
C LEU A 73 32.68 8.93 10.47
N TYR A 74 32.47 10.23 10.71
CA TYR A 74 31.24 10.95 10.46
C TYR A 74 31.44 11.94 9.32
N LEU A 75 30.66 11.82 8.25
CA LEU A 75 30.60 12.80 7.16
C LEU A 75 29.27 13.55 7.21
N LEU A 76 29.35 14.87 7.37
CA LEU A 76 28.19 15.74 7.49
C LEU A 76 28.16 16.69 6.28
N SER A 77 27.17 16.54 5.41
CA SER A 77 26.99 17.36 4.21
C SER A 77 25.52 17.75 4.06
N PRO A 78 25.08 18.91 4.57
CA PRO A 78 23.68 19.32 4.54
C PRO A 78 23.05 19.36 3.15
N VAL A 79 23.85 19.68 2.14
CA VAL A 79 23.42 19.77 0.73
C VAL A 79 23.18 18.39 0.11
N GLY A 80 23.92 17.37 0.55
CA GLY A 80 23.79 16.00 0.05
C GLY A 80 25.12 15.28 -0.16
N ILE A 81 25.05 13.97 -0.40
CA ILE A 81 26.18 13.06 -0.60
C ILE A 81 25.85 12.06 -1.72
N VAL A 82 26.75 11.90 -2.67
CA VAL A 82 26.63 10.89 -3.74
C VAL A 82 27.84 9.97 -3.68
N PHE A 83 27.61 8.69 -3.43
CA PHE A 83 28.61 7.64 -3.58
C PHE A 83 28.44 6.99 -4.96
N GLY A 84 29.41 7.17 -5.84
CA GLY A 84 29.45 6.57 -7.16
C GLY A 84 29.81 5.07 -7.15
N PRO A 85 29.75 4.37 -8.30
CA PRO A 85 29.93 2.92 -8.40
C PRO A 85 31.32 2.44 -7.99
N ASN A 86 32.34 3.30 -8.02
CA ASN A 86 33.69 2.97 -7.60
C ASN A 86 33.96 3.34 -6.12
N ALA A 87 32.97 3.90 -5.43
CA ALA A 87 33.09 4.26 -4.03
C ALA A 87 33.32 3.03 -3.15
N SER A 88 34.29 3.11 -2.26
CA SER A 88 34.58 2.06 -1.29
C SER A 88 35.11 2.63 0.02
N LEU A 89 35.00 1.84 1.08
CA LEU A 89 35.44 2.19 2.43
C LEU A 89 36.56 1.25 2.89
N ASN A 90 37.58 1.80 3.52
CA ASN A 90 38.59 1.07 4.29
C ASN A 90 38.74 1.75 5.65
N LEU A 91 37.81 1.43 6.54
CA LEU A 91 37.67 2.11 7.82
C LEU A 91 37.88 1.10 8.97
N PRO A 92 38.59 1.49 10.03
CA PRO A 92 38.88 0.62 11.17
C PRO A 92 37.71 0.51 12.16
N ALA A 93 36.70 1.37 12.04
CA ALA A 93 35.51 1.41 12.90
C ALA A 93 34.26 1.84 12.12
N SER A 94 33.20 2.25 12.82
CA SER A 94 31.89 2.55 12.23
C SER A 94 31.89 3.80 11.33
N PHE A 95 30.97 3.81 10.36
CA PHE A 95 30.81 4.89 9.40
C PHE A 95 29.42 5.50 9.47
N THR A 96 29.33 6.83 9.47
CA THR A 96 28.06 7.56 9.40
C THR A 96 28.15 8.69 8.38
N ALA A 97 27.24 8.70 7.41
CA ALA A 97 27.06 9.78 6.46
C ALA A 97 25.69 10.42 6.66
N THR A 98 25.65 11.75 6.79
CA THR A 98 24.39 12.46 7.07
C THR A 98 24.27 13.82 6.42
N THR A 99 23.03 14.23 6.13
CA THR A 99 22.67 15.58 5.65
C THR A 99 22.11 16.48 6.76
N ALA A 100 22.40 16.13 8.02
CA ALA A 100 22.06 16.95 9.18
C ALA A 100 22.74 18.33 9.12
N VAL A 101 22.02 19.37 9.51
CA VAL A 101 22.55 20.73 9.71
C VAL A 101 23.19 20.91 11.09
N GLY A 102 23.06 19.93 11.98
CA GLY A 102 23.79 19.95 13.23
C GLY A 102 23.79 18.61 13.96
N THR A 103 24.69 18.48 14.93
CA THR A 103 24.79 17.30 15.77
C THR A 103 25.15 17.65 17.22
N GLY A 104 24.49 16.98 18.17
CA GLY A 104 24.62 17.22 19.60
C GLY A 104 25.62 16.27 20.29
N PHE A 105 26.37 16.81 21.24
CA PHE A 105 27.33 16.15 22.12
C PHE A 105 27.01 16.51 23.57
N GLY A 106 26.10 15.76 24.20
CA GLY A 106 25.56 16.14 25.51
C GLY A 106 24.80 17.47 25.43
N GLU A 107 25.25 18.49 26.18
CA GLU A 107 24.67 19.85 26.17
C GLU A 107 25.26 20.75 25.07
N SER A 108 26.32 20.31 24.37
CA SER A 108 27.00 21.11 23.34
C SER A 108 26.57 20.71 21.93
N TRP A 109 26.61 21.66 20.99
CA TRP A 109 26.13 21.45 19.61
C TRP A 109 27.16 21.87 18.57
N LEU A 110 27.25 21.07 17.51
CA LEU A 110 27.96 21.40 16.30
C LEU A 110 26.95 21.73 15.20
N GLU A 111 26.91 22.98 14.75
CA GLU A 111 26.06 23.42 13.63
C GLU A 111 26.86 23.49 12.32
N ALA A 112 26.19 23.26 11.20
CA ALA A 112 26.81 23.15 9.88
C ALA A 112 27.24 24.50 9.27
N GLY A 113 26.70 25.62 9.78
CA GLY A 113 26.92 26.97 9.24
C GLY A 113 27.81 27.91 10.07
N THR A 114 28.18 27.55 11.30
CA THR A 114 28.96 28.43 12.18
C THR A 114 30.39 27.90 12.37
N ALA A 115 31.36 28.79 12.55
CA ALA A 115 32.70 28.41 13.03
C ALA A 115 32.58 28.10 14.53
N GLY A 116 32.16 26.87 14.85
CA GLY A 116 31.91 26.44 16.24
C GLY A 116 33.20 26.31 17.04
N SER A 117 33.09 26.46 18.37
CA SER A 117 34.17 26.08 19.29
C SER A 117 34.17 24.57 19.46
N TYR A 118 35.17 23.89 18.90
CA TYR A 118 35.28 22.43 18.93
C TYR A 118 35.67 21.87 20.31
N GLU A 119 36.21 22.72 21.19
CA GLU A 119 36.73 22.35 22.51
C GLU A 119 35.65 21.70 23.39
N ALA A 120 34.41 22.16 23.32
CA ALA A 120 33.30 21.68 24.15
C ALA A 120 32.61 20.41 23.61
N LEU A 121 32.92 19.98 22.39
CA LEU A 121 32.26 18.86 21.71
C LEU A 121 32.92 17.53 22.11
N VAL A 122 32.75 17.13 23.37
CA VAL A 122 33.34 15.93 23.98
C VAL A 122 32.34 14.76 23.95
N GLY A 123 32.84 13.54 23.68
CA GLY A 123 32.02 12.32 23.63
C GLY A 123 31.54 11.95 22.22
N ALA A 124 30.61 11.00 22.12
CA ALA A 124 30.04 10.59 20.84
C ALA A 124 28.81 11.46 20.48
N PRO A 125 28.55 11.70 19.18
CA PRO A 125 27.35 12.40 18.76
C PRO A 125 26.13 11.55 19.11
N SER A 126 25.16 12.15 19.79
CA SER A 126 23.95 11.46 20.24
C SER A 126 22.69 11.95 19.52
N VAL A 127 22.77 13.09 18.84
CA VAL A 127 21.62 13.76 18.23
C VAL A 127 22.00 14.36 16.88
N PHE A 128 21.12 14.31 15.89
CA PHE A 128 21.23 14.98 14.60
C PHE A 128 19.99 15.85 14.36
N THR A 129 20.19 17.09 13.91
CA THR A 129 19.12 18.01 13.54
C THR A 129 19.18 18.32 12.06
N PHE A 130 18.02 18.41 11.41
CA PHE A 130 17.90 18.54 9.96
C PHE A 130 17.25 19.87 9.58
N ALA A 131 17.64 20.41 8.42
CA ALA A 131 16.97 21.56 7.84
C ALA A 131 15.51 21.23 7.48
N THR A 132 14.70 22.25 7.26
CA THR A 132 13.34 22.14 6.71
C THR A 132 13.31 21.38 5.37
N GLN A 133 14.39 21.47 4.59
CA GLN A 133 14.64 20.64 3.40
C GLN A 133 16.01 19.98 3.52
N PRO A 134 16.09 18.76 4.11
CA PRO A 134 17.36 18.07 4.26
C PRO A 134 17.86 17.51 2.92
N GLY A 135 19.18 17.50 2.72
CA GLY A 135 19.81 17.02 1.49
C GLY A 135 19.62 15.52 1.21
N VAL A 136 20.03 15.09 0.02
CA VAL A 136 19.88 13.71 -0.46
C VAL A 136 21.18 12.91 -0.31
N ILE A 137 21.07 11.63 0.05
CA ILE A 137 22.14 10.64 0.00
C ILE A 137 21.82 9.60 -1.07
N VAL A 138 22.74 9.40 -2.02
CA VAL A 138 22.64 8.33 -3.03
C VAL A 138 23.87 7.43 -2.91
N ASN A 139 23.70 6.11 -2.86
CA ASN A 139 24.79 5.14 -2.91
C ASN A 139 24.65 4.18 -4.10
N ALA A 140 25.64 4.19 -4.99
CA ALA A 140 25.83 3.21 -6.06
C ALA A 140 27.09 2.35 -5.85
N GLY A 141 27.91 2.63 -4.85
CA GLY A 141 29.19 1.97 -4.58
C GLY A 141 29.10 0.80 -3.61
N ASN A 142 30.27 0.22 -3.29
CA ASN A 142 30.40 -0.87 -2.32
C ASN A 142 30.96 -0.35 -0.99
N LEU A 143 30.06 0.00 -0.08
CA LEU A 143 30.41 0.53 1.23
C LEU A 143 30.41 -0.62 2.25
N THR A 144 31.61 -1.05 2.63
CA THR A 144 31.80 -2.13 3.61
C THR A 144 32.58 -1.62 4.82
N VAL A 145 32.09 -1.90 6.02
CA VAL A 145 32.83 -1.67 7.28
C VAL A 145 33.35 -2.99 7.85
N GLY A 146 34.31 -2.91 8.78
CA GLY A 146 34.88 -4.10 9.42
C GLY A 146 33.87 -4.85 10.32
N PRO A 147 34.17 -6.10 10.73
CA PRO A 147 33.29 -6.87 11.59
C PRO A 147 32.94 -6.17 12.91
N GLY A 148 31.69 -6.25 13.35
CA GLY A 148 31.21 -5.63 14.59
C GLY A 148 30.95 -4.12 14.49
N GLN A 149 31.08 -3.52 13.30
CA GLN A 149 30.95 -2.08 13.09
C GLN A 149 29.61 -1.71 12.44
N SER A 150 29.18 -0.47 12.65
CA SER A 150 27.92 0.03 12.07
C SER A 150 28.15 0.89 10.82
N LEU A 151 27.21 0.83 9.89
CA LEU A 151 27.14 1.67 8.70
C LEU A 151 25.80 2.42 8.68
N ASN A 152 25.84 3.75 8.81
CA ASN A 152 24.64 4.57 8.92
C ASN A 152 24.58 5.62 7.79
N LEU A 153 23.48 5.65 7.03
CA LEU A 153 23.17 6.70 6.06
C LEU A 153 21.86 7.40 6.48
N ILE A 154 21.94 8.69 6.81
CA ILE A 154 20.81 9.44 7.41
C ILE A 154 20.61 10.78 6.68
N GLY A 155 19.55 10.95 5.91
CA GLY A 155 19.33 12.17 5.14
C GLY A 155 17.87 12.53 4.89
N GLY A 156 17.61 13.55 4.07
CA GLY A 156 16.25 13.90 3.64
C GLY A 156 15.66 12.88 2.68
N LEU A 157 16.49 12.34 1.79
CA LEU A 157 16.23 11.15 0.98
C LEU A 157 17.46 10.28 1.04
N VAL A 158 17.30 8.98 1.23
CA VAL A 158 18.42 8.03 1.19
C VAL A 158 18.11 6.96 0.14
N ALA A 159 18.94 6.87 -0.90
CA ALA A 159 18.77 5.90 -1.97
C ALA A 159 20.02 5.02 -2.13
N ASN A 160 19.90 3.73 -1.83
CA ASN A 160 20.91 2.73 -2.10
C ASN A 160 20.57 1.98 -3.40
N THR A 161 21.58 1.72 -4.23
CA THR A 161 21.58 0.89 -5.44
C THR A 161 22.83 0.00 -5.52
N GLY A 162 23.88 0.32 -4.74
CA GLY A 162 25.10 -0.48 -4.60
C GLY A 162 25.06 -1.50 -3.45
N THR A 163 26.22 -1.84 -2.90
CA THR A 163 26.35 -2.81 -1.79
C THR A 163 26.64 -2.10 -0.47
N LEU A 164 25.90 -2.47 0.58
CA LEU A 164 26.23 -2.10 1.97
C LEU A 164 26.50 -3.38 2.76
N ALA A 165 27.65 -3.44 3.41
CA ALA A 165 28.03 -4.60 4.22
C ALA A 165 28.61 -4.19 5.58
N ALA A 166 28.10 -4.80 6.64
CA ALA A 166 28.55 -4.65 8.01
C ALA A 166 28.55 -6.04 8.68
N PRO A 167 29.56 -6.89 8.44
CA PRO A 167 29.64 -8.21 9.05
C PRO A 167 29.56 -8.09 10.58
N ASP A 168 28.78 -8.93 11.25
CA ASP A 168 28.61 -8.91 12.71
C ASP A 168 28.22 -7.55 13.33
N GLY A 169 27.73 -6.61 12.51
CA GLY A 169 27.37 -5.25 12.89
C GLY A 169 26.01 -4.83 12.31
N ALA A 170 25.75 -3.53 12.28
CA ALA A 170 24.42 -3.00 11.93
C ALA A 170 24.45 -2.07 10.72
N ILE A 171 23.40 -2.09 9.90
CA ILE A 171 23.18 -1.14 8.81
C ILE A 171 21.94 -0.31 9.12
N THR A 172 22.06 1.02 9.10
CA THR A 172 20.92 1.93 9.29
C THR A 172 20.76 2.84 8.07
N LEU A 173 19.58 2.81 7.45
CA LEU A 173 19.16 3.76 6.41
C LEU A 173 17.97 4.54 6.94
N ALA A 174 18.09 5.85 7.10
CA ALA A 174 17.03 6.67 7.66
C ALA A 174 16.76 7.92 6.82
N ALA A 175 15.49 8.10 6.44
CA ALA A 175 15.03 9.32 5.80
C ALA A 175 14.18 10.16 6.75
N VAL A 176 14.49 11.46 6.78
CA VAL A 176 13.98 12.42 7.75
C VAL A 176 13.16 13.49 7.02
N THR A 177 11.97 13.79 7.50
CA THR A 177 11.18 14.95 7.04
C THR A 177 11.69 16.20 7.76
N GLY A 178 11.57 17.40 7.17
CA GLY A 178 12.24 18.61 7.69
C GLY A 178 11.91 18.99 9.14
N ASP A 179 12.79 19.81 9.76
CA ASP A 179 12.68 20.34 11.14
C ASP A 179 12.70 19.28 12.27
N GLN A 180 13.22 18.09 11.98
CA GLN A 180 13.26 16.97 12.94
C GLN A 180 14.61 16.81 13.64
N THR A 181 14.57 16.11 14.78
CA THR A 181 15.74 15.75 15.58
C THR A 181 15.81 14.23 15.77
N VAL A 182 16.88 13.59 15.30
CA VAL A 182 17.09 12.13 15.37
C VAL A 182 18.14 11.83 16.44
N ARG A 183 17.83 10.95 17.40
CA ARG A 183 18.81 10.49 18.41
C ARG A 183 19.38 9.12 18.06
N LEU A 184 20.69 8.94 18.20
CA LEU A 184 21.31 7.61 18.18
C LEU A 184 21.38 7.06 19.60
N SER A 185 20.70 5.94 19.86
CA SER A 185 20.92 5.13 21.06
C SER A 185 22.25 4.36 20.89
N GLN A 186 23.05 4.30 21.95
CA GLN A 186 24.20 3.41 21.99
C GLN A 186 23.81 2.08 22.63
N ALA A 187 24.18 0.99 21.95
CA ALA A 187 24.03 -0.42 22.29
C ALA A 187 22.64 -1.06 22.00
N GLU A 188 22.64 -1.95 21.00
CA GLU A 188 21.78 -3.13 20.80
C GLU A 188 20.25 -3.00 20.81
N ALA A 189 19.65 -1.80 20.78
CA ALA A 189 18.20 -1.65 20.59
C ALA A 189 17.79 -0.33 19.93
N LEU A 190 16.69 -0.42 19.16
CA LEU A 190 15.86 0.62 18.52
C LEU A 190 16.26 2.10 18.72
N LEU A 191 16.31 2.84 17.60
CA LEU A 191 16.28 4.31 17.65
C LEU A 191 15.09 4.78 18.52
N SER A 192 15.36 5.61 19.51
CA SER A 192 14.34 6.28 20.30
C SER A 192 14.13 7.71 19.80
N LEU A 193 12.92 8.03 19.36
CA LEU A 193 12.53 9.42 19.16
C LEU A 193 12.21 10.04 20.53
N THR A 194 12.70 11.25 20.79
CA THR A 194 12.20 12.08 21.90
C THR A 194 11.92 13.46 21.33
N LEU A 195 10.64 13.85 21.35
CA LEU A 195 10.21 15.20 21.05
C LEU A 195 10.33 16.02 22.34
N GLU A 196 11.28 16.95 22.39
CA GLU A 196 11.26 18.00 23.39
C GLU A 196 10.58 19.24 22.78
N PRO A 197 9.44 19.72 23.32
CA PRO A 197 8.88 21.00 22.89
C PRO A 197 9.77 22.12 23.44
N GLY A 198 10.65 22.65 22.59
CA GLY A 198 11.73 23.53 23.00
C GLY A 198 11.81 24.83 22.22
N LEU A 199 11.09 25.85 22.71
CA LEU A 199 11.43 27.28 22.66
C LEU A 199 11.15 28.04 21.35
N SER A 200 9.93 28.56 21.25
CA SER A 200 9.65 29.83 20.58
C SER A 200 10.63 30.89 21.08
N ASN A 201 11.43 31.50 20.20
CA ASN A 201 11.96 32.84 20.42
C ASN A 201 12.51 33.49 19.13
N THR A 202 12.05 34.72 18.91
CA THR A 202 12.61 35.80 18.06
C THR A 202 12.21 35.89 16.58
N SER A 203 11.06 36.53 16.36
CA SER A 203 10.90 37.79 15.59
C SER A 203 11.76 38.03 14.34
N ALA A 204 11.15 37.89 13.15
CA ALA A 204 11.44 38.69 11.94
C ALA A 204 10.28 38.61 10.91
N PRO A 205 10.08 39.62 10.04
CA PRO A 205 8.77 39.95 9.45
C PRO A 205 8.46 39.21 8.13
N ASN A 206 7.19 38.84 7.96
CA ASN A 206 6.59 38.39 6.70
C ASN A 206 6.75 39.43 5.58
N PRO A 207 7.07 39.01 4.33
CA PRO A 207 6.55 39.62 3.13
C PRO A 207 5.40 38.77 2.54
N PRO A 208 4.49 39.37 1.74
CA PRO A 208 3.22 38.78 1.35
C PRO A 208 3.38 37.72 0.24
N ILE A 209 2.64 36.63 0.36
CA ILE A 209 2.47 35.61 -0.68
C ILE A 209 1.55 36.21 -1.76
N THR A 210 2.08 36.37 -2.97
CA THR A 210 1.34 36.85 -4.14
C THR A 210 1.60 35.94 -5.34
N THR A 211 1.00 34.74 -5.36
CA THR A 211 0.43 34.05 -6.53
C THR A 211 -0.03 32.64 -6.14
N PRO A 212 -1.26 32.22 -6.52
CA PRO A 212 -1.75 30.84 -6.38
C PRO A 212 -1.40 30.01 -7.63
N ALA A 213 -0.20 29.44 -7.64
CA ALA A 213 0.23 28.34 -8.51
C ALA A 213 1.54 27.77 -7.92
N ASP A 214 1.77 26.46 -8.10
CA ASP A 214 2.99 25.71 -7.73
C ASP A 214 3.05 25.03 -6.36
N LEU A 215 1.97 24.35 -5.97
CA LEU A 215 2.02 23.30 -4.92
C LEU A 215 1.60 21.89 -5.40
N PRO A 216 0.73 21.72 -6.42
CA PRO A 216 0.46 20.38 -6.96
C PRO A 216 1.54 19.84 -7.91
N THR A 217 2.43 20.70 -8.42
CA THR A 217 3.46 20.32 -9.41
C THR A 217 4.75 19.78 -8.81
N LEU A 218 4.92 19.82 -7.47
CA LEU A 218 6.09 19.28 -6.77
C LEU A 218 5.83 17.91 -6.11
N LEU A 219 4.62 17.36 -6.27
CA LEU A 219 4.19 16.08 -5.67
C LEU A 219 3.98 14.96 -6.70
N ARG A 220 4.36 15.14 -7.97
CA ARG A 220 4.32 14.08 -8.98
C ARG A 220 5.63 13.96 -9.75
N ALA A 221 6.10 12.72 -9.79
CA ALA A 221 7.32 12.12 -10.36
C ALA A 221 8.12 11.49 -9.20
N GLY A 222 8.59 10.25 -9.20
CA GLY A 222 8.51 9.18 -10.18
C GLY A 222 9.09 7.87 -9.60
N GLN A 223 8.86 6.79 -10.35
CA GLN A 223 9.27 5.40 -10.12
C GLN A 223 10.76 5.21 -9.75
N ILE A 224 11.08 4.06 -9.14
CA ILE A 224 12.42 3.47 -9.25
C ILE A 224 12.27 2.16 -10.01
N ASP A 225 12.40 2.27 -11.33
CA ASP A 225 13.00 1.20 -12.11
C ASP A 225 14.52 1.29 -11.92
N ALA A 226 15.16 0.13 -11.79
CA ALA A 226 16.56 -0.03 -11.42
C ALA A 226 17.51 1.01 -12.05
N ALA A 227 18.29 1.71 -11.24
CA ALA A 227 19.47 2.42 -11.73
C ALA A 227 20.43 1.38 -12.33
N THR A 228 20.64 1.42 -13.64
CA THR A 228 21.53 0.45 -14.33
C THR A 228 22.96 0.95 -14.49
N GLY A 229 23.26 2.18 -14.06
CA GLY A 229 24.63 2.69 -13.97
C GLY A 229 24.75 4.17 -13.64
N LEU A 230 25.97 4.58 -13.31
CA LEU A 230 26.39 5.98 -13.14
C LEU A 230 27.32 6.33 -14.33
N SER A 231 27.12 7.48 -14.97
CA SER A 231 28.04 8.03 -15.97
C SER A 231 28.71 9.28 -15.40
N ILE A 232 30.04 9.30 -15.38
CA ILE A 232 30.83 10.45 -14.94
C ILE A 232 31.45 11.09 -16.17
N GLU A 233 31.07 12.33 -16.47
CA GLU A 233 31.66 13.08 -17.56
C GLU A 233 33.07 13.56 -17.22
N PRO A 234 33.95 13.81 -18.22
CA PRO A 234 35.33 14.24 -18.00
C PRO A 234 35.49 15.58 -17.24
N ASP A 235 34.40 16.34 -17.07
CA ASP A 235 34.36 17.59 -16.31
C ASP A 235 33.96 17.40 -14.83
N GLY A 236 33.74 16.15 -14.40
CA GLY A 236 33.36 15.80 -13.03
C GLY A 236 31.85 15.85 -12.78
N THR A 237 31.03 16.09 -13.80
CA THR A 237 29.57 16.05 -13.69
C THR A 237 29.08 14.60 -13.66
N VAL A 238 28.27 14.29 -12.64
CA VAL A 238 27.72 12.95 -12.41
C VAL A 238 26.31 12.89 -12.97
N HIS A 239 26.11 12.02 -13.97
CA HIS A 239 24.79 11.69 -14.51
C HIS A 239 24.39 10.28 -14.06
N LEU A 240 23.20 10.14 -13.49
CA LEU A 240 22.57 8.83 -13.34
C LEU A 240 22.19 8.34 -14.74
N VAL A 241 22.55 7.11 -15.11
CA VAL A 241 22.05 6.49 -16.35
C VAL A 241 20.71 5.85 -15.99
N GLY A 242 19.65 6.62 -16.25
CA GLY A 242 18.29 6.41 -15.76
C GLY A 242 17.75 7.72 -15.18
N GLU A 243 16.49 8.05 -15.47
CA GLU A 243 15.76 9.30 -15.16
C GLU A 243 16.07 9.94 -13.77
N PRO A 244 15.95 11.27 -13.62
CA PRO A 244 16.25 11.97 -12.37
C PRO A 244 15.37 11.51 -11.19
N LEU A 245 16.00 11.31 -10.02
CA LEU A 245 15.32 11.02 -8.74
C LEU A 245 14.46 12.23 -8.29
N ASN A 246 13.19 12.27 -8.71
CA ASN A 246 12.17 13.13 -8.08
C ASN A 246 11.52 12.33 -6.94
N GLN A 247 11.84 12.65 -5.68
CA GLN A 247 11.12 12.17 -4.50
C GLN A 247 10.99 13.27 -3.45
N ALA A 248 9.91 13.23 -2.66
CA ALA A 248 9.66 14.14 -1.55
C ALA A 248 10.61 13.86 -0.35
N PRO A 249 10.93 14.87 0.48
CA PRO A 249 11.67 14.66 1.73
C PRO A 249 11.01 13.59 2.61
N GLY A 250 11.81 12.69 3.20
CA GLY A 250 11.38 11.59 4.07
C GLY A 250 11.35 10.19 3.45
N ALA A 251 11.73 10.03 2.17
CA ALA A 251 11.73 8.73 1.50
C ALA A 251 13.06 7.96 1.62
N THR A 252 13.00 6.64 1.89
CA THR A 252 14.16 5.73 1.93
C THR A 252 14.01 4.63 0.89
N VAL A 253 15.02 4.50 0.02
CA VAL A 253 15.12 3.55 -1.07
C VAL A 253 16.31 2.63 -0.81
N ALA A 254 16.06 1.31 -0.80
CA ALA A 254 17.11 0.31 -0.68
C ALA A 254 16.99 -0.69 -1.83
N ALA A 255 17.60 -0.38 -2.98
CA ALA A 255 17.89 -1.33 -4.05
C ALA A 255 19.36 -1.79 -3.93
N GLY A 256 19.71 -2.99 -4.40
CA GLY A 256 21.06 -3.55 -4.26
C GLY A 256 21.21 -4.57 -3.10
N THR A 257 22.45 -4.89 -2.71
CA THR A 257 22.73 -5.95 -1.71
C THR A 257 23.00 -5.33 -0.33
N LEU A 258 22.25 -5.78 0.67
CA LEU A 258 22.48 -5.48 2.09
C LEU A 258 22.94 -6.76 2.79
N THR A 259 24.04 -6.70 3.52
CA THR A 259 24.56 -7.87 4.25
C THR A 259 24.99 -7.49 5.66
N ALA A 260 24.28 -8.01 6.66
CA ALA A 260 24.57 -7.92 8.08
C ALA A 260 24.30 -9.30 8.72
N ALA A 261 25.01 -9.65 9.81
CA ALA A 261 24.71 -10.88 10.56
C ALA A 261 23.56 -10.63 11.55
N ASP A 262 22.77 -11.67 11.86
CA ASP A 262 21.59 -11.61 12.75
C ASP A 262 20.55 -10.51 12.40
N GLU A 263 20.43 -10.17 11.10
CA GLU A 263 19.39 -9.29 10.57
C GLU A 263 19.30 -7.85 11.12
N GLN A 264 20.40 -7.29 11.62
CA GLN A 264 20.41 -5.90 12.11
C GLN A 264 20.44 -4.86 10.97
N VAL A 265 19.47 -4.94 10.05
CA VAL A 265 19.23 -3.96 8.99
C VAL A 265 18.00 -3.11 9.35
N ASN A 266 18.24 -1.85 9.71
CA ASN A 266 17.20 -0.89 10.08
C ASN A 266 16.93 0.08 8.93
N ILE A 267 15.75 -0.02 8.31
CA ILE A 267 15.30 0.93 7.27
C ILE A 267 14.17 1.79 7.87
N LEU A 268 14.47 3.04 8.15
CA LEU A 268 13.55 4.00 8.75
C LEU A 268 13.04 4.97 7.68
N ARG A 269 11.72 5.11 7.58
CA ARG A 269 11.03 5.98 6.61
C ARG A 269 10.18 6.99 7.36
N GLY A 270 10.09 8.22 6.84
CA GLY A 270 9.13 9.21 7.31
C GLY A 270 9.16 9.45 8.82
N LEU A 271 10.35 9.74 9.38
CA LEU A 271 10.46 10.11 10.79
C LEU A 271 9.77 11.47 11.01
N ASP A 272 8.47 11.44 11.32
CA ASP A 272 7.63 12.61 11.65
C ASP A 272 7.45 12.79 13.18
N GLU A 273 6.69 13.81 13.59
CA GLU A 273 6.46 14.20 14.99
C GLU A 273 5.77 13.12 15.87
N SER A 274 5.59 11.88 15.41
CA SER A 274 4.92 10.81 16.16
C SER A 274 5.84 9.76 16.80
N GLY A 275 7.11 9.66 16.40
CA GLY A 275 8.13 8.89 17.13
C GLY A 275 8.01 7.38 17.19
N VAL A 276 7.36 6.75 16.21
CA VAL A 276 7.27 5.29 16.15
C VAL A 276 8.01 4.77 14.91
N GLY A 277 9.21 4.22 15.10
CA GLY A 277 9.91 3.42 14.09
C GLY A 277 9.34 2.00 14.07
N THR A 278 8.92 1.52 12.89
CA THR A 278 8.45 0.13 12.70
C THR A 278 9.63 -0.86 12.68
N ALA A 279 9.45 -2.01 13.32
CA ALA A 279 10.44 -3.06 13.62
C ALA A 279 11.03 -3.82 12.40
N PRO A 280 12.12 -4.64 12.57
CA PRO A 280 12.84 -5.32 11.49
C PRO A 280 12.07 -6.47 10.83
N LEU A 281 12.44 -6.81 9.59
CA LEU A 281 11.96 -7.97 8.81
C LEU A 281 12.76 -9.23 9.20
N GLU A 282 12.11 -10.38 9.40
CA GLU A 282 12.74 -11.72 9.63
C GLU A 282 13.17 -12.45 8.33
N PRO A 283 14.08 -13.46 8.35
CA PRO A 283 14.75 -13.96 7.16
C PRO A 283 14.19 -15.33 6.79
N SER A 284 13.90 -15.51 5.50
CA SER A 284 13.74 -16.85 4.93
C SER A 284 15.10 -17.53 4.76
N ALA A 285 15.19 -18.76 5.26
CA ALA A 285 16.38 -19.61 5.26
C ALA A 285 16.94 -19.92 3.86
N VAL A 286 18.27 -19.95 3.75
CA VAL A 286 19.02 -20.49 2.61
C VAL A 286 19.29 -21.99 2.84
N PRO A 287 19.14 -22.86 1.83
CA PRO A 287 19.41 -24.29 1.97
C PRO A 287 20.92 -24.59 1.87
N GLU A 288 21.42 -25.42 2.77
CA GLU A 288 22.78 -25.97 2.74
C GLU A 288 22.73 -27.41 2.23
N ASP A 289 23.38 -27.69 1.09
CA ASP A 289 23.62 -29.04 0.57
C ASP A 289 25.12 -29.26 0.46
N LEU A 290 25.66 -30.19 1.26
CA LEU A 290 26.91 -30.90 0.99
C LEU A 290 26.85 -32.29 1.65
N ALA A 291 26.64 -33.29 0.81
CA ALA A 291 26.73 -34.70 1.13
C ALA A 291 28.17 -35.16 1.47
N LEU A 292 28.32 -35.95 2.53
CA LEU A 292 29.34 -37.01 2.65
C LEU A 292 28.81 -38.18 3.51
N GLU A 293 29.11 -39.39 3.03
CA GLU A 293 28.55 -40.71 3.39
C GLU A 293 29.27 -41.41 4.60
N PRO A 294 28.87 -42.65 5.01
CA PRO A 294 28.66 -43.05 6.42
C PRO A 294 29.75 -43.95 7.04
N VAL A 295 29.74 -44.09 8.38
CA VAL A 295 30.39 -45.22 9.11
C VAL A 295 29.63 -45.55 10.42
N LEU A 296 29.18 -46.81 10.54
CA LEU A 296 28.73 -47.52 11.77
C LEU A 296 29.94 -47.93 12.64
N PRO A 297 29.83 -48.16 13.98
CA PRO A 297 29.39 -49.48 14.48
C PRO A 297 28.71 -49.58 15.88
N GLU A 298 27.93 -50.68 16.00
CA GLU A 298 27.77 -51.69 17.07
C GLU A 298 27.34 -51.41 18.54
N GLU A 299 26.28 -52.19 18.91
CA GLU A 299 25.99 -53.01 20.10
C GLU A 299 25.84 -52.42 21.53
N ALA A 300 24.68 -52.67 22.19
CA ALA A 300 24.46 -53.85 23.06
C ALA A 300 23.13 -53.83 23.87
N THR A 301 22.39 -54.95 23.76
CA THR A 301 21.41 -55.67 24.63
C THR A 301 21.06 -55.15 26.05
N LEU A 302 19.82 -55.29 26.58
CA LEU A 302 19.33 -56.49 27.29
C LEU A 302 17.79 -56.51 27.61
N THR A 303 17.14 -57.60 27.17
CA THR A 303 16.10 -58.49 27.76
C THR A 303 15.02 -58.05 28.81
N ALA A 304 13.75 -58.14 28.35
CA ALA A 304 12.56 -58.92 28.83
C ALA A 304 12.11 -58.96 30.32
N SER A 305 10.80 -58.71 30.55
CA SER A 305 9.81 -59.65 31.14
C SER A 305 8.36 -59.05 31.17
N ASN A 306 7.37 -59.85 30.75
CA ASN A 306 5.90 -59.66 30.79
C ASN A 306 5.32 -60.61 31.89
N PRO A 307 4.00 -60.88 32.10
CA PRO A 307 2.73 -60.21 31.71
C PRO A 307 1.65 -60.20 32.84
N THR A 308 0.43 -59.66 32.57
CA THR A 308 -0.94 -60.24 32.81
C THR A 308 -2.04 -59.15 32.59
N SER A 309 -2.86 -59.19 31.53
CA SER A 309 -4.22 -59.82 31.34
C SER A 309 -5.37 -59.08 32.06
N THR A 310 -6.61 -58.86 31.58
CA THR A 310 -7.40 -59.18 30.37
C THR A 310 -8.81 -58.52 30.52
N GLU A 311 -9.38 -58.04 29.41
CA GLU A 311 -10.77 -58.19 28.91
C GLU A 311 -12.08 -57.77 29.66
N ASN A 312 -12.92 -57.10 28.84
CA ASN A 312 -14.34 -57.34 28.49
C ASN A 312 -15.55 -56.75 29.29
N LEU A 313 -16.13 -55.71 28.66
CA LEU A 313 -17.48 -55.58 28.06
C LEU A 313 -18.80 -55.87 28.84
N SER A 314 -19.66 -54.83 28.79
CA SER A 314 -21.15 -54.85 28.61
C SER A 314 -21.99 -55.17 29.87
N SER A 315 -23.18 -54.64 30.19
CA SER A 315 -24.22 -53.84 29.51
C SER A 315 -25.21 -53.25 30.56
N ALA A 316 -25.85 -52.12 30.23
CA ALA A 316 -27.26 -51.71 30.46
C ALA A 316 -27.97 -51.88 31.84
N VAL A 317 -28.68 -50.83 32.28
CA VAL A 317 -30.18 -50.72 32.33
C VAL A 317 -30.63 -49.56 33.25
N GLU A 318 -31.41 -48.67 32.64
CA GLU A 318 -32.58 -47.85 33.05
C GLU A 318 -32.95 -47.52 34.53
N ASN A 319 -33.39 -46.26 34.70
CA ASN A 319 -34.77 -45.82 35.04
C ASN A 319 -34.96 -44.86 36.25
N ASN A 320 -35.46 -43.65 35.90
CA ASN A 320 -36.55 -42.85 36.47
C ASN A 320 -36.74 -42.63 38.00
N GLY A 321 -37.07 -41.38 38.36
CA GLY A 321 -37.75 -41.06 39.63
C GLY A 321 -37.94 -39.57 39.92
N LEU A 322 -39.15 -39.07 39.65
CA LEU A 322 -39.72 -37.72 39.84
C LEU A 322 -40.12 -37.42 41.31
N SER A 323 -40.14 -36.15 41.77
CA SER A 323 -41.16 -35.59 42.72
C SER A 323 -40.98 -34.06 42.97
N THR A 324 -41.95 -33.22 42.57
CA THR A 324 -43.03 -32.50 43.35
C THR A 324 -42.61 -31.13 43.93
N GLU A 325 -43.11 -30.01 43.37
CA GLU A 325 -44.23 -29.13 43.86
C GLU A 325 -43.98 -28.50 45.25
N THR A 326 -44.25 -27.22 45.54
CA THR A 326 -45.61 -26.64 45.73
C THR A 326 -45.53 -25.10 45.96
N THR A 327 -46.38 -24.33 45.25
CA THR A 327 -47.26 -23.18 45.67
C THR A 327 -46.73 -21.82 46.20
N LEU A 328 -47.00 -20.68 45.52
CA LEU A 328 -48.20 -19.78 45.45
C LEU A 328 -48.12 -18.60 46.47
N SER A 329 -47.95 -17.34 46.03
CA SER A 329 -48.93 -16.34 45.51
C SER A 329 -49.68 -15.57 46.62
N ASN A 330 -49.71 -14.22 46.62
CA ASN A 330 -50.72 -13.29 46.04
C ASN A 330 -50.53 -11.93 46.78
N ASP A 331 -50.98 -10.72 46.42
CA ASP A 331 -51.86 -10.18 45.38
C ASP A 331 -51.68 -8.64 45.29
N SER A 332 -52.29 -8.08 44.24
CA SER A 332 -52.47 -6.71 43.73
C SER A 332 -52.90 -5.54 44.65
N LEU A 333 -52.59 -4.27 44.25
CA LEU A 333 -53.58 -3.21 43.86
C LEU A 333 -52.99 -1.76 43.68
N ALA A 334 -53.29 -1.19 42.50
CA ALA A 334 -53.76 0.19 42.18
C ALA A 334 -52.89 1.49 42.24
N SER A 335 -52.89 2.18 41.08
CA SER A 335 -52.99 3.65 40.82
C SER A 335 -51.85 4.61 41.19
N ASN A 336 -51.18 5.23 40.19
CA ASN A 336 -51.46 6.59 39.67
C ASN A 336 -50.35 7.15 38.75
N ARG A 337 -50.77 8.10 37.91
CA ARG A 337 -50.06 8.74 36.78
C ARG A 337 -48.85 9.63 37.15
N ALA A 338 -47.96 9.71 36.16
CA ALA A 338 -47.19 10.87 35.66
C ALA A 338 -45.83 11.24 36.30
N ARG A 339 -44.75 10.87 35.62
CA ARG A 339 -43.84 11.78 34.89
C ARG A 339 -42.73 10.96 34.23
N SER A 340 -42.57 11.11 32.91
CA SER A 340 -41.55 10.44 32.11
C SER A 340 -40.26 11.27 32.13
N GLU A 341 -39.30 10.85 32.95
CA GLU A 341 -37.87 11.13 32.74
C GLU A 341 -37.24 9.79 32.34
N VAL A 342 -36.79 9.66 31.09
CA VAL A 342 -36.02 8.48 30.65
C VAL A 342 -34.57 8.74 31.02
N GLY A 343 -34.21 8.31 32.23
CA GLY A 343 -32.83 8.07 32.62
C GLY A 343 -32.38 6.72 32.05
N LEU A 344 -31.28 6.74 31.31
CA LEU A 344 -30.56 5.56 30.86
C LEU A 344 -30.01 4.81 32.09
N ALA A 345 -30.44 3.56 32.28
CA ALA A 345 -29.82 2.63 33.21
C ALA A 345 -28.84 1.71 32.45
N PRO A 346 -27.72 1.31 33.07
CA PRO A 346 -26.60 0.67 32.40
C PRO A 346 -26.91 -0.80 32.07
N LEU A 347 -26.56 -1.21 30.85
CA LEU A 347 -26.56 -2.62 30.45
C LEU A 347 -25.37 -3.32 31.13
N THR A 348 -25.70 -4.22 32.05
CA THR A 348 -24.77 -5.16 32.66
C THR A 348 -24.29 -6.17 31.63
N THR A 349 -22.97 -6.29 31.47
CA THR A 349 -22.26 -7.32 30.72
C THR A 349 -22.52 -8.70 31.32
N ALA A 350 -23.23 -9.56 30.59
CA ALA A 350 -23.12 -11.00 30.78
C ALA A 350 -22.00 -11.49 29.87
N GLU A 351 -20.81 -11.70 30.46
CA GLU A 351 -19.71 -12.46 29.87
C GLU A 351 -20.21 -13.88 29.58
N ASN A 352 -20.54 -14.15 28.33
CA ASN A 352 -20.43 -15.47 27.72
C ASN A 352 -19.48 -15.31 26.51
N ASP A 353 -18.24 -14.91 26.81
CA ASP A 353 -17.12 -15.05 25.87
C ASP A 353 -16.70 -16.52 25.87
N VAL A 354 -17.35 -17.31 25.02
CA VAL A 354 -16.66 -18.47 24.43
C VAL A 354 -15.82 -17.89 23.31
N ALA A 355 -14.61 -17.42 23.65
CA ALA A 355 -13.60 -17.10 22.65
C ALA A 355 -13.32 -18.39 21.86
N GLU A 356 -13.76 -18.44 20.60
CA GLU A 356 -13.25 -19.45 19.68
C GLU A 356 -11.73 -19.30 19.61
N PRO A 357 -10.96 -20.41 19.68
CA PRO A 357 -9.51 -20.33 19.65
C PRO A 357 -9.07 -19.68 18.35
N ALA A 358 -8.19 -18.68 18.44
CA ALA A 358 -7.52 -18.09 17.28
C ALA A 358 -6.95 -19.23 16.40
N ARG A 359 -7.34 -19.23 15.12
CA ARG A 359 -6.89 -20.22 14.16
C ARG A 359 -5.36 -20.19 14.08
N THR A 360 -4.74 -21.36 14.20
CA THR A 360 -3.35 -21.56 13.83
C THR A 360 -3.27 -21.44 12.31
N VAL A 361 -2.50 -20.48 11.80
CA VAL A 361 -2.26 -20.30 10.36
C VAL A 361 -1.66 -21.61 9.82
N GLN A 362 -2.45 -22.40 9.10
CA GLN A 362 -1.92 -23.54 8.38
C GLN A 362 -1.23 -23.04 7.11
N PRO A 363 -0.07 -23.61 6.72
CA PRO A 363 0.61 -23.21 5.50
C PRO A 363 -0.33 -23.28 4.30
N VAL A 364 -0.25 -22.28 3.41
CA VAL A 364 -0.89 -22.32 2.09
C VAL A 364 -0.45 -23.62 1.42
N GLN A 365 -1.40 -24.51 1.12
CA GLN A 365 -1.09 -25.71 0.35
C GLN A 365 -0.77 -25.27 -1.08
N ALA A 366 0.32 -25.81 -1.65
CA ALA A 366 0.63 -25.58 -3.05
C ALA A 366 -0.58 -25.97 -3.91
N LEU A 367 -0.97 -25.08 -4.83
CA LEU A 367 -2.06 -25.37 -5.75
C LEU A 367 -1.71 -26.63 -6.56
N PRO A 368 -2.69 -27.50 -6.86
CA PRO A 368 -2.42 -28.64 -7.72
C PRO A 368 -2.01 -28.17 -9.11
N SER A 369 -1.04 -28.87 -9.70
CA SER A 369 -0.68 -28.66 -11.10
C SER A 369 -1.81 -29.15 -12.01
N LEU A 370 -2.20 -28.34 -12.99
CA LEU A 370 -3.00 -28.82 -14.13
C LEU A 370 -2.04 -29.49 -15.11
N ASP A 371 -1.97 -30.82 -15.09
CA ASP A 371 -1.09 -31.57 -15.98
C ASP A 371 -1.79 -31.84 -17.32
N SER A 372 -1.02 -31.88 -18.41
CA SER A 372 -1.53 -31.94 -19.78
C SER A 372 -2.20 -33.28 -20.15
N GLN A 373 -2.13 -34.29 -19.28
CA GLN A 373 -2.56 -35.66 -19.60
C GLN A 373 -4.08 -35.87 -19.44
N ASP A 374 -4.76 -35.18 -18.51
CA ASP A 374 -6.23 -35.19 -18.38
C ASP A 374 -6.78 -33.92 -17.72
N LEU A 375 -6.69 -32.79 -18.43
CA LEU A 375 -7.20 -31.49 -17.97
C LEU A 375 -8.68 -31.53 -17.54
N ALA A 376 -9.51 -32.38 -18.17
CA ALA A 376 -10.93 -32.47 -17.85
C ALA A 376 -11.18 -33.06 -16.44
N ALA A 377 -10.34 -34.00 -16.01
CA ALA A 377 -10.40 -34.57 -14.67
C ALA A 377 -9.80 -33.63 -13.60
N ASP A 378 -8.80 -32.83 -13.97
CA ASP A 378 -8.04 -32.02 -13.00
C ASP A 378 -8.70 -30.66 -12.69
N ILE A 379 -9.39 -30.04 -13.64
CA ILE A 379 -9.99 -28.70 -13.47
C ILE A 379 -10.94 -28.60 -12.26
N PRO A 380 -11.87 -29.55 -12.00
CA PRO A 380 -12.73 -29.46 -10.83
C PRO A 380 -11.95 -29.44 -9.50
N PHE A 381 -10.87 -30.22 -9.39
CA PHE A 381 -10.02 -30.26 -8.21
C PHE A 381 -9.19 -28.99 -8.06
N TYR A 382 -8.62 -28.52 -9.18
CA TYR A 382 -7.89 -27.25 -9.23
C TYR A 382 -8.75 -26.06 -8.80
N LEU A 383 -9.94 -25.93 -9.37
CA LEU A 383 -10.87 -24.85 -9.03
C LEU A 383 -11.25 -24.90 -7.54
N ALA A 384 -11.58 -26.09 -7.02
CA ALA A 384 -11.91 -26.25 -5.61
C ALA A 384 -10.74 -25.84 -4.69
N ALA A 385 -9.50 -26.18 -5.05
CA ALA A 385 -8.31 -25.76 -4.31
C ALA A 385 -8.11 -24.23 -4.36
N VAL A 386 -8.26 -23.62 -5.55
CA VAL A 386 -8.17 -22.17 -5.76
C VAL A 386 -9.22 -21.40 -4.95
N GLU A 387 -10.49 -21.80 -5.02
CA GLU A 387 -11.58 -21.19 -4.26
C GLU A 387 -11.37 -21.33 -2.75
N THR A 388 -10.88 -22.48 -2.29
CA THR A 388 -10.60 -22.73 -0.87
C THR A 388 -9.44 -21.87 -0.37
N ASP A 389 -8.36 -21.79 -1.14
CA ASP A 389 -7.17 -20.98 -0.84
C ASP A 389 -7.52 -19.49 -0.73
N LEU A 390 -8.23 -18.95 -1.72
CA LEU A 390 -8.66 -17.55 -1.72
C LEU A 390 -9.64 -17.27 -0.57
N SER A 391 -10.67 -18.12 -0.41
CA SER A 391 -11.67 -17.93 0.66
C SER A 391 -11.00 -17.89 2.02
N ARG A 392 -10.08 -18.82 2.31
CA ARG A 392 -9.33 -18.84 3.57
C ARG A 392 -8.49 -17.58 3.74
N GLY A 393 -7.78 -17.16 2.70
CA GLY A 393 -6.98 -15.92 2.74
C GLY A 393 -7.82 -14.69 3.07
N PHE A 394 -9.03 -14.57 2.52
CA PHE A 394 -9.96 -13.49 2.87
C PHE A 394 -10.54 -13.65 4.27
N GLU A 395 -10.94 -14.85 4.67
CA GLU A 395 -11.47 -15.11 6.01
C GLU A 395 -10.46 -14.76 7.10
N ASP A 396 -9.22 -15.25 6.96
CA ASP A 396 -8.15 -15.01 7.93
C ASP A 396 -7.81 -13.51 7.98
N TYR A 397 -7.73 -12.84 6.83
CA TYR A 397 -7.44 -11.41 6.77
C TYR A 397 -8.56 -10.53 7.34
N LEU A 398 -9.82 -10.86 7.07
CA LEU A 398 -10.99 -10.11 7.53
C LEU A 398 -11.46 -10.52 8.94
N GLU A 399 -10.74 -11.44 9.58
CA GLU A 399 -11.14 -12.06 10.85
C GLU A 399 -12.58 -12.60 10.80
N LEU A 400 -12.97 -13.21 9.67
CA LEU A 400 -14.29 -13.81 9.48
C LEU A 400 -14.30 -15.24 10.04
N PRO A 401 -15.45 -15.69 10.58
CA PRO A 401 -15.61 -17.11 10.87
C PRO A 401 -15.46 -17.91 9.58
N ALA A 402 -14.97 -19.14 9.73
CA ALA A 402 -14.91 -20.10 8.64
C ALA A 402 -16.22 -20.14 7.86
N SER A 403 -16.19 -19.86 6.56
CA SER A 403 -17.37 -20.07 5.75
C SER A 403 -17.71 -21.56 5.80
N SER A 404 -18.94 -21.85 6.19
CA SER A 404 -19.50 -23.20 6.05
C SER A 404 -19.92 -23.50 4.61
N ALA A 405 -19.86 -22.49 3.73
CA ALA A 405 -20.19 -22.66 2.33
C ALA A 405 -19.07 -23.45 1.63
N PRO A 406 -19.42 -24.51 0.86
CA PRO A 406 -18.43 -25.23 0.06
C PRO A 406 -17.84 -24.30 -1.02
N PRO A 407 -16.60 -24.57 -1.48
CA PRO A 407 -16.01 -23.85 -2.61
C PRO A 407 -16.91 -23.96 -3.85
N ALA A 408 -16.92 -22.91 -4.67
CA ALA A 408 -17.73 -22.89 -5.88
C ALA A 408 -17.32 -24.02 -6.85
N THR A 409 -18.31 -24.71 -7.42
CA THR A 409 -18.10 -25.79 -8.40
C THR A 409 -18.28 -25.27 -9.82
N LEU A 410 -17.72 -25.99 -10.81
CA LEU A 410 -17.88 -25.66 -12.23
C LEU A 410 -19.36 -25.50 -12.62
N ASP A 411 -20.21 -26.42 -12.17
CA ASP A 411 -21.65 -26.41 -12.46
C ASP A 411 -22.35 -25.20 -11.81
N ALA A 412 -21.97 -24.86 -10.57
CA ALA A 412 -22.55 -23.72 -9.85
C ALA A 412 -22.17 -22.39 -10.50
N ILE A 413 -20.92 -22.25 -10.94
CA ILE A 413 -20.44 -21.08 -11.69
C ILE A 413 -21.20 -20.99 -13.02
N SER A 414 -21.18 -22.06 -13.83
CA SER A 414 -21.79 -22.06 -15.17
C SER A 414 -23.29 -21.78 -15.11
N ALA A 415 -24.02 -22.36 -14.14
CA ALA A 415 -25.43 -22.09 -13.93
C ALA A 415 -25.70 -20.64 -13.51
N THR A 416 -24.78 -20.03 -12.75
CA THR A 416 -24.89 -18.63 -12.34
C THR A 416 -24.65 -17.69 -13.52
N LEU A 417 -23.64 -17.97 -14.35
CA LEU A 417 -23.38 -17.23 -15.58
C LEU A 417 -24.56 -17.34 -16.56
N GLN A 418 -25.14 -18.54 -16.73
CA GLN A 418 -26.35 -18.73 -17.54
C GLN A 418 -27.53 -17.91 -17.02
N ARG A 419 -27.76 -17.87 -15.69
CA ARG A 419 -28.80 -17.01 -15.11
C ARG A 419 -28.57 -15.52 -15.38
N ALA A 420 -27.32 -15.07 -15.34
CA ALA A 420 -26.96 -13.70 -15.69
C ALA A 420 -27.25 -13.40 -17.17
N GLU A 421 -26.91 -14.31 -18.09
CA GLU A 421 -27.27 -14.19 -19.51
C GLU A 421 -28.79 -14.07 -19.70
N ASP A 422 -29.55 -14.99 -19.10
CA ASP A 422 -31.00 -15.06 -19.26
C ASP A 422 -31.71 -13.83 -18.67
N THR A 423 -31.15 -13.26 -17.60
CA THR A 423 -31.77 -12.14 -16.87
C THR A 423 -31.38 -10.77 -17.41
N LEU A 424 -30.11 -10.60 -17.78
CA LEU A 424 -29.54 -9.29 -18.14
C LEU A 424 -29.30 -9.15 -19.65
N GLY A 425 -29.30 -10.26 -20.41
CA GLY A 425 -29.04 -10.23 -21.85
C GLY A 425 -27.58 -9.99 -22.22
N ILE A 426 -26.65 -10.14 -21.26
CA ILE A 426 -25.20 -10.02 -21.45
C ILE A 426 -24.57 -11.40 -21.72
N LYS A 427 -23.28 -11.43 -22.05
CA LYS A 427 -22.45 -12.64 -22.18
C LYS A 427 -21.27 -12.59 -21.19
N PRO A 428 -21.47 -13.08 -19.95
CA PRO A 428 -20.48 -12.97 -18.89
C PRO A 428 -19.50 -14.14 -18.88
N ALA A 429 -18.26 -13.85 -18.53
CA ALA A 429 -17.24 -14.84 -18.20
C ALA A 429 -16.58 -14.52 -16.84
N THR A 430 -16.14 -15.56 -16.13
CA THR A 430 -15.26 -15.42 -14.97
C THR A 430 -13.88 -15.92 -15.34
N VAL A 431 -12.82 -15.12 -15.09
CA VAL A 431 -11.44 -15.49 -15.42
C VAL A 431 -10.60 -15.54 -14.15
N TYR A 432 -10.11 -16.72 -13.81
CA TYR A 432 -9.14 -16.93 -12.74
C TYR A 432 -7.73 -16.79 -13.31
N ILE A 433 -6.96 -15.86 -12.74
CA ILE A 433 -5.56 -15.62 -13.10
C ILE A 433 -4.71 -16.00 -11.90
N ARG A 434 -4.02 -17.14 -11.99
CA ARG A 434 -3.23 -17.72 -10.89
C ARG A 434 -1.87 -18.23 -11.38
N PHE A 435 -0.92 -18.28 -10.46
CA PHE A 435 0.34 -18.97 -10.70
C PHE A 435 0.25 -20.38 -10.14
N SER A 436 0.35 -21.38 -11.02
CA SER A 436 0.30 -22.79 -10.61
C SER A 436 1.65 -23.23 -10.02
N ASP A 437 2.76 -22.73 -10.58
CA ASP A 437 4.14 -23.02 -10.17
C ASP A 437 5.03 -21.77 -10.36
N ALA A 438 6.33 -21.85 -10.05
CA ALA A 438 7.24 -20.71 -10.03
C ALA A 438 7.42 -19.99 -11.39
N ASP A 439 7.11 -20.64 -12.51
CA ASP A 439 7.38 -20.17 -13.87
C ASP A 439 6.19 -20.30 -14.84
N ARG A 440 4.98 -20.57 -14.31
CA ARG A 440 3.79 -20.81 -15.13
C ARG A 440 2.56 -20.04 -14.65
N LEU A 441 2.02 -19.24 -15.56
CA LEU A 441 0.77 -18.50 -15.39
C LEU A 441 -0.39 -19.30 -15.99
N THR A 442 -1.46 -19.49 -15.21
CA THR A 442 -2.67 -20.22 -15.60
C THR A 442 -3.86 -19.27 -15.67
N LEU A 443 -4.57 -19.30 -16.79
CA LEU A 443 -5.83 -18.59 -17.02
C LEU A 443 -6.93 -19.64 -17.15
N LEU A 444 -7.81 -19.72 -16.15
CA LEU A 444 -9.03 -20.55 -16.19
C LEU A 444 -10.23 -19.64 -16.43
N MET A 445 -10.78 -19.67 -17.64
CA MET A 445 -11.99 -18.95 -18.02
C MET A 445 -13.21 -19.86 -17.88
N MET A 446 -14.24 -19.37 -17.21
CA MET A 446 -15.53 -20.01 -17.03
C MET A 446 -16.60 -19.21 -17.76
N THR A 447 -17.47 -19.90 -18.49
CA THR A 447 -18.60 -19.33 -19.23
C THR A 447 -19.87 -20.14 -18.94
N SER A 448 -21.02 -19.67 -19.42
CA SER A 448 -22.26 -20.46 -19.39
C SER A 448 -22.16 -21.78 -20.17
N SER A 449 -21.28 -21.84 -21.18
CA SER A 449 -21.13 -22.97 -22.10
C SER A 449 -20.06 -23.99 -21.67
N GLY A 450 -19.26 -23.65 -20.66
CA GLY A 450 -18.17 -24.48 -20.14
C GLY A 450 -16.91 -23.68 -19.81
N GLN A 451 -15.80 -24.39 -19.66
CA GLN A 451 -14.51 -23.88 -19.21
C GLN A 451 -13.43 -23.95 -20.29
N ILE A 452 -12.51 -22.99 -20.23
CA ILE A 452 -11.32 -22.90 -21.08
C ILE A 452 -10.11 -22.68 -20.17
N VAL A 453 -9.03 -23.40 -20.43
CA VAL A 453 -7.77 -23.26 -19.70
C VAL A 453 -6.68 -22.91 -20.69
N GLN A 454 -5.93 -21.85 -20.38
CA GLN A 454 -4.72 -21.47 -21.09
C GLN A 454 -3.56 -21.36 -20.10
N GLN A 455 -2.38 -21.80 -20.52
CA GLN A 455 -1.15 -21.72 -19.73
C GLN A 455 -0.10 -20.94 -20.51
N VAL A 456 0.55 -20.01 -19.83
CA VAL A 456 1.66 -19.22 -20.38
C VAL A 456 2.95 -19.63 -19.68
N GLU A 457 3.79 -20.32 -20.43
CA GLU A 457 5.09 -20.83 -19.97
C GLU A 457 6.15 -19.72 -19.91
N GLY A 458 7.06 -19.80 -18.94
CA GLY A 458 8.19 -18.87 -18.81
C GLY A 458 7.80 -17.48 -18.28
N VAL A 459 6.60 -17.35 -17.72
CA VAL A 459 6.10 -16.11 -17.12
C VAL A 459 5.99 -16.31 -15.61
N THR A 460 6.92 -15.71 -14.89
CA THR A 460 7.02 -15.88 -13.43
C THR A 460 6.08 -14.92 -12.67
N PRO A 461 5.66 -15.27 -11.45
CA PRO A 461 4.90 -14.37 -10.58
C PRO A 461 5.61 -13.03 -10.34
N ALA A 462 6.94 -13.05 -10.16
CA ALA A 462 7.72 -11.85 -9.90
C ALA A 462 7.67 -10.86 -11.07
N GLN A 463 7.76 -11.35 -12.31
CA GLN A 463 7.69 -10.52 -13.53
C GLN A 463 6.33 -9.86 -13.68
N VAL A 464 5.24 -10.63 -13.58
CA VAL A 464 3.88 -10.10 -13.76
C VAL A 464 3.55 -9.09 -12.67
N LYS A 465 3.86 -9.40 -11.41
CA LYS A 465 3.59 -8.49 -10.27
C LYS A 465 4.42 -7.21 -10.36
N LEU A 466 5.67 -7.28 -10.82
CA LEU A 466 6.49 -6.07 -11.06
C LEU A 466 5.91 -5.22 -12.19
N ALA A 467 5.54 -5.84 -13.32
CA ALA A 467 4.92 -5.15 -14.44
C ALA A 467 3.59 -4.50 -14.03
N ALA A 468 2.73 -5.20 -13.29
CA ALA A 468 1.44 -4.69 -12.80
C ALA A 468 1.61 -3.47 -11.88
N ARG A 469 2.55 -3.53 -10.92
CA ARG A 469 2.85 -2.38 -10.04
C ARG A 469 3.38 -1.18 -10.81
N SER A 470 4.32 -1.41 -11.73
CA SER A 470 4.95 -0.36 -12.55
C SER A 470 3.92 0.28 -13.49
N PHE A 471 3.07 -0.54 -14.12
CA PHE A 471 1.99 -0.07 -14.97
C PHE A 471 1.01 0.82 -14.20
N ARG A 472 0.55 0.36 -13.02
CA ARG A 472 -0.33 1.16 -12.16
C ARG A 472 0.30 2.50 -11.79
N GLN A 473 1.58 2.51 -11.41
CA GLN A 473 2.32 3.73 -11.08
C GLN A 473 2.35 4.71 -12.25
N GLN A 474 2.64 4.24 -13.46
CA GLN A 474 2.70 5.08 -14.66
C GLN A 474 1.32 5.61 -15.05
N VAL A 475 0.29 4.76 -15.02
CA VAL A 475 -1.08 5.18 -15.37
C VAL A 475 -1.66 6.20 -14.39
N THR A 476 -1.26 6.15 -13.12
CA THR A 476 -1.72 7.10 -12.10
C THR A 476 -1.20 8.52 -12.36
N ASP A 477 -0.06 8.66 -13.02
CA ASP A 477 0.49 9.97 -13.37
C ASP A 477 -0.15 10.51 -14.65
N ALA A 478 -1.12 11.41 -14.48
CA ALA A 478 -1.86 12.03 -15.58
C ALA A 478 -1.01 12.87 -16.55
N VAL A 479 0.26 13.14 -16.22
CA VAL A 479 1.18 13.90 -17.08
C VAL A 479 1.94 13.00 -18.06
N LEU A 480 2.04 11.69 -17.77
CA LEU A 480 2.82 10.79 -18.59
C LEU A 480 2.14 10.54 -19.96
N PRO A 481 2.89 10.62 -21.07
CA PRO A 481 2.33 10.34 -22.38
C PRO A 481 2.10 8.83 -22.58
N PRO A 482 1.22 8.44 -23.53
CA PRO A 482 0.95 7.03 -23.85
C PRO A 482 2.19 6.18 -24.12
N SER A 483 3.26 6.77 -24.67
CA SER A 483 4.52 6.07 -24.93
C SER A 483 5.21 5.52 -23.67
N GLN A 484 4.88 6.04 -22.48
CA GLN A 484 5.44 5.58 -21.22
C GLN A 484 4.66 4.39 -20.66
N TYR A 485 3.33 4.46 -20.60
CA TYR A 485 2.51 3.43 -19.95
C TYR A 485 2.01 2.32 -20.87
N LEU A 486 1.83 2.58 -22.18
CA LEU A 486 1.31 1.57 -23.11
C LEU A 486 2.19 0.33 -23.27
N PRO A 487 3.53 0.40 -23.25
CA PRO A 487 4.36 -0.81 -23.34
C PRO A 487 4.07 -1.82 -22.24
N LEU A 488 3.91 -1.38 -20.99
CA LEU A 488 3.54 -2.25 -19.88
C LEU A 488 2.07 -2.72 -19.98
N ALA A 489 1.16 -1.85 -20.42
CA ALA A 489 -0.24 -2.22 -20.69
C ALA A 489 -0.33 -3.38 -21.70
N GLN A 490 0.45 -3.31 -22.78
CA GLN A 490 0.52 -4.30 -23.85
C GLN A 490 1.20 -5.58 -23.41
N GLN A 491 2.27 -5.48 -22.62
CA GLN A 491 2.92 -6.65 -22.04
C GLN A 491 1.97 -7.43 -21.13
N LEU A 492 1.27 -6.72 -20.25
CA LEU A 492 0.28 -7.32 -19.36
C LEU A 492 -0.92 -7.89 -20.14
N TYR A 493 -1.41 -7.19 -21.16
CA TYR A 493 -2.43 -7.73 -22.06
C TYR A 493 -1.98 -9.03 -22.73
N GLY A 494 -0.73 -9.06 -23.21
CA GLY A 494 -0.09 -10.22 -23.83
C GLY A 494 -0.04 -11.46 -22.93
N TRP A 495 0.12 -11.28 -21.62
CA TRP A 495 0.11 -12.37 -20.65
C TRP A 495 -1.28 -12.73 -20.14
N LEU A 496 -2.13 -11.73 -19.88
CA LEU A 496 -3.35 -11.90 -19.09
C LEU A 496 -4.63 -12.03 -19.91
N ILE A 497 -4.62 -11.57 -21.17
CA ILE A 497 -5.82 -11.53 -22.03
C ILE A 497 -5.58 -12.23 -23.35
N LYS A 498 -4.45 -11.94 -24.02
CA LYS A 498 -4.14 -12.49 -25.34
C LYS A 498 -4.29 -14.02 -25.45
N PRO A 499 -3.92 -14.84 -24.45
CA PRO A 499 -4.08 -16.29 -24.55
C PRO A 499 -5.54 -16.76 -24.68
N ILE A 500 -6.50 -15.99 -24.15
CA ILE A 500 -7.94 -16.33 -24.16
C ILE A 500 -8.77 -15.47 -25.11
N GLU A 501 -8.14 -14.53 -25.85
CA GLU A 501 -8.82 -13.54 -26.68
C GLU A 501 -9.71 -14.16 -27.78
N THR A 502 -9.20 -15.16 -28.50
CA THR A 502 -9.96 -15.84 -29.55
C THR A 502 -11.19 -16.54 -29.00
N ASP A 503 -11.11 -17.07 -27.77
CA ASP A 503 -12.24 -17.71 -27.11
C ASP A 503 -13.28 -16.69 -26.63
N LEU A 504 -12.83 -15.56 -26.07
CA LEU A 504 -13.69 -14.43 -25.71
C LEU A 504 -14.50 -13.96 -26.92
N GLU A 505 -13.86 -13.81 -28.08
CA GLU A 505 -14.50 -13.42 -29.34
C GLU A 505 -15.47 -14.49 -29.87
N ALA A 506 -15.05 -15.76 -29.88
CA ALA A 506 -15.86 -16.86 -30.40
C ALA A 506 -17.16 -17.04 -29.61
N GLN A 507 -17.10 -16.83 -28.29
CA GLN A 507 -18.26 -16.91 -27.40
C GLN A 507 -19.02 -15.59 -27.25
N ARG A 508 -18.52 -14.51 -27.88
CA ARG A 508 -19.10 -13.16 -27.83
C ARG A 508 -19.24 -12.63 -26.40
N ILE A 509 -18.22 -12.87 -25.58
CA ILE A 509 -18.17 -12.34 -24.23
C ILE A 509 -18.16 -10.81 -24.28
N ASP A 510 -18.93 -10.16 -23.41
CA ASP A 510 -19.02 -8.70 -23.29
C ASP A 510 -18.77 -8.23 -21.84
N SER A 511 -18.70 -9.17 -20.88
CA SER A 511 -18.46 -8.88 -19.47
C SER A 511 -17.53 -9.90 -18.84
N ILE A 512 -16.47 -9.43 -18.16
CA ILE A 512 -15.45 -10.28 -17.55
C ILE A 512 -15.32 -9.94 -16.06
N ALA A 513 -15.53 -10.94 -15.22
CA ALA A 513 -15.25 -10.88 -13.79
C ALA A 513 -13.93 -11.60 -13.49
N PHE A 514 -12.93 -10.88 -12.99
CA PHE A 514 -11.61 -11.44 -12.71
C PHE A 514 -11.47 -11.90 -11.26
N VAL A 515 -10.95 -13.11 -11.07
CA VAL A 515 -10.45 -13.60 -9.78
C VAL A 515 -8.93 -13.58 -9.85
N LEU A 516 -8.31 -12.64 -9.14
CA LEU A 516 -6.89 -12.30 -9.30
C LEU A 516 -6.05 -12.82 -8.12
N ASP A 517 -4.85 -13.30 -8.46
CA ASP A 517 -3.81 -13.59 -7.47
C ASP A 517 -3.35 -12.34 -6.71
N ASP A 518 -2.67 -12.54 -5.58
CA ASP A 518 -2.01 -11.43 -4.88
C ASP A 518 -0.97 -10.75 -5.79
N GLY A 519 -0.78 -9.45 -5.61
CA GLY A 519 0.02 -8.57 -6.46
C GLY A 519 -0.73 -8.00 -7.67
N LEU A 520 -1.90 -8.55 -8.02
CA LEU A 520 -2.65 -8.17 -9.22
C LEU A 520 -3.99 -7.50 -8.92
N ARG A 521 -4.50 -7.55 -7.69
CA ARG A 521 -5.84 -7.05 -7.32
C ARG A 521 -6.02 -5.53 -7.44
N LEU A 522 -4.92 -4.79 -7.56
CA LEU A 522 -4.92 -3.34 -7.80
C LEU A 522 -4.56 -2.98 -9.26
N LEU A 523 -4.46 -3.96 -10.16
CA LEU A 523 -4.17 -3.74 -11.57
C LEU A 523 -5.34 -2.99 -12.23
N PRO A 524 -5.11 -1.85 -12.92
CA PRO A 524 -6.16 -1.19 -13.70
C PRO A 524 -6.47 -1.99 -14.97
N LEU A 525 -7.25 -3.06 -14.81
CA LEU A 525 -7.65 -3.99 -15.87
C LEU A 525 -8.24 -3.27 -17.08
N ALA A 526 -9.07 -2.25 -16.84
CA ALA A 526 -9.70 -1.43 -17.87
C ALA A 526 -8.68 -0.77 -18.82
N ALA A 527 -7.47 -0.46 -18.33
CA ALA A 527 -6.40 0.20 -19.07
C ALA A 527 -5.38 -0.78 -19.70
N LEU A 528 -5.56 -2.09 -19.58
CA LEU A 528 -4.81 -3.04 -20.41
C LEU A 528 -5.08 -2.75 -21.89
N HIS A 529 -4.09 -2.93 -22.76
CA HIS A 529 -4.15 -2.45 -24.14
C HIS A 529 -3.64 -3.51 -25.10
N ASP A 530 -4.36 -3.79 -26.19
CA ASP A 530 -3.99 -4.88 -27.13
C ASP A 530 -2.96 -4.46 -28.19
N GLY A 531 -2.80 -3.16 -28.37
CA GLY A 531 -1.95 -2.54 -29.39
C GLY A 531 -2.70 -1.48 -30.18
N ASP A 532 -4.03 -1.61 -30.25
CA ASP A 532 -4.95 -0.73 -30.95
C ASP A 532 -5.97 -0.08 -29.99
N GLU A 533 -6.59 -0.86 -29.09
CA GLU A 533 -7.66 -0.42 -28.18
C GLU A 533 -7.40 -0.84 -26.72
N PHE A 534 -8.01 -0.13 -25.78
CA PHE A 534 -8.04 -0.53 -24.36
C PHE A 534 -9.05 -1.66 -24.12
N LEU A 535 -8.78 -2.52 -23.14
CA LEU A 535 -9.65 -3.66 -22.79
C LEU A 535 -11.09 -3.21 -22.50
N VAL A 536 -11.24 -2.07 -21.85
CA VAL A 536 -12.55 -1.48 -21.50
C VAL A 536 -13.39 -1.12 -22.73
N GLU A 537 -12.78 -0.90 -23.90
CA GLU A 537 -13.53 -0.59 -25.12
C GLU A 537 -14.28 -1.81 -25.66
N ARG A 538 -13.83 -3.02 -25.28
CA ARG A 538 -14.39 -4.30 -25.74
C ARG A 538 -15.21 -5.02 -24.68
N TYR A 539 -14.79 -4.95 -23.42
CA TYR A 539 -15.40 -5.71 -22.33
C TYR A 539 -15.66 -4.83 -21.11
N SER A 540 -16.82 -5.01 -20.48
CA SER A 540 -17.01 -4.54 -19.11
C SER A 540 -16.21 -5.42 -18.15
N VAL A 541 -15.53 -4.82 -17.17
CA VAL A 541 -14.64 -5.55 -16.27
C VAL A 541 -14.99 -5.34 -14.80
N GLY A 542 -14.75 -6.35 -13.97
CA GLY A 542 -14.88 -6.27 -12.52
C GLY A 542 -13.99 -7.29 -11.81
N ILE A 543 -13.86 -7.17 -10.49
CA ILE A 543 -13.03 -8.03 -9.64
C ILE A 543 -13.91 -8.78 -8.66
N LEU A 544 -13.70 -10.09 -8.57
CA LEU A 544 -14.27 -10.95 -7.55
C LEU A 544 -13.19 -11.24 -6.50
N PRO A 545 -13.50 -11.12 -5.19
CA PRO A 545 -12.60 -11.67 -4.16
C PRO A 545 -12.41 -13.17 -4.40
N THR A 546 -13.52 -13.90 -4.49
CA THR A 546 -13.62 -15.28 -4.97
C THR A 546 -15.09 -15.56 -5.29
N PHE A 547 -15.39 -16.57 -6.09
CA PHE A 547 -16.79 -16.83 -6.49
C PHE A 547 -17.64 -17.27 -5.30
N GLY A 548 -17.09 -18.11 -4.41
CA GLY A 548 -17.79 -18.64 -3.23
C GLY A 548 -18.15 -17.60 -2.16
N LEU A 549 -17.43 -16.46 -2.09
CA LEU A 549 -17.72 -15.36 -1.15
C LEU A 549 -18.55 -14.24 -1.77
N THR A 550 -18.96 -14.37 -3.04
CA THR A 550 -19.71 -13.33 -3.75
C THR A 550 -21.20 -13.67 -3.81
N ASP A 551 -22.05 -12.69 -3.51
CA ASP A 551 -23.51 -12.86 -3.55
C ASP A 551 -24.09 -12.71 -4.97
N PHE A 552 -24.39 -13.86 -5.59
CA PHE A 552 -25.08 -13.99 -6.87
C PHE A 552 -26.57 -14.37 -6.74
N SER A 553 -27.18 -14.11 -5.59
CA SER A 553 -28.59 -14.41 -5.34
C SER A 553 -29.55 -13.53 -6.15
N ARG A 554 -29.10 -12.34 -6.57
CA ARG A 554 -29.90 -11.36 -7.31
C ARG A 554 -29.14 -10.79 -8.50
N PHE A 555 -29.75 -10.92 -9.68
CA PHE A 555 -29.44 -10.13 -10.86
C PHE A 555 -30.59 -9.15 -11.03
N ASN A 556 -30.34 -7.87 -10.79
CA ASN A 556 -31.38 -6.84 -10.80
C ASN A 556 -31.20 -5.99 -12.07
N PRO A 557 -31.98 -6.20 -13.14
CA PRO A 557 -31.95 -5.32 -14.30
C PRO A 557 -32.12 -3.87 -13.84
N LEU A 558 -31.16 -3.02 -14.19
CA LEU A 558 -31.11 -1.63 -13.72
C LEU A 558 -32.11 -0.72 -14.46
N GLN A 559 -32.68 -1.22 -15.56
CA GLN A 559 -33.72 -0.53 -16.32
C GLN A 559 -34.99 -0.32 -15.47
N ASN A 560 -35.33 0.95 -15.26
CA ASN A 560 -36.37 1.41 -14.32
C ASN A 560 -36.09 1.08 -12.83
N ALA A 561 -34.82 0.93 -12.44
CA ALA A 561 -34.42 0.75 -11.06
C ALA A 561 -34.40 2.08 -10.28
N SER A 562 -34.23 3.22 -10.94
CA SER A 562 -34.09 4.52 -10.26
C SER A 562 -35.30 4.94 -9.42
N THR A 563 -36.51 4.48 -9.77
CA THR A 563 -37.73 4.71 -8.97
C THR A 563 -37.97 3.65 -7.89
N ARG A 564 -37.24 2.52 -7.92
CA ARG A 564 -37.40 1.38 -7.00
C ARG A 564 -36.24 1.22 -6.02
N ASN A 565 -35.08 1.77 -6.37
CA ASN A 565 -33.82 1.69 -5.65
C ASN A 565 -33.22 3.11 -5.54
N PRO A 566 -33.83 4.02 -4.74
CA PRO A 566 -33.29 5.36 -4.54
C PRO A 566 -31.86 5.31 -3.97
N VAL A 567 -31.09 6.36 -4.27
CA VAL A 567 -29.73 6.55 -3.75
C VAL A 567 -29.78 7.25 -2.39
N LEU A 568 -29.03 6.74 -1.42
CA LEU A 568 -28.59 7.50 -0.26
C LEU A 568 -27.21 8.07 -0.58
N ALA A 569 -27.16 9.36 -0.90
CA ALA A 569 -25.91 10.06 -1.20
C ALA A 569 -25.47 10.83 0.06
N MET A 570 -24.28 10.62 0.55
CA MET A 570 -23.76 11.38 1.69
C MET A 570 -22.33 11.81 1.42
N GLY A 571 -21.96 13.01 1.83
CA GLY A 571 -20.61 13.51 1.54
C GLY A 571 -20.14 14.62 2.45
N MET A 572 -18.83 14.83 2.42
CA MET A 572 -18.13 15.87 3.17
C MET A 572 -17.28 16.65 2.17
N SER A 573 -17.53 17.95 2.11
CA SER A 573 -16.79 18.87 1.24
C SER A 573 -15.77 19.68 2.02
N GLU A 574 -16.00 19.90 3.32
CA GLU A 574 -15.17 20.72 4.19
C GLU A 574 -14.48 19.87 5.24
N PHE A 575 -13.18 20.07 5.43
CA PHE A 575 -12.34 19.30 6.34
C PHE A 575 -11.47 20.22 7.19
N ALA A 576 -11.19 19.82 8.43
CA ALA A 576 -10.33 20.58 9.34
C ALA A 576 -8.83 20.30 9.10
N ASP A 577 -8.50 19.06 8.76
CA ASP A 577 -7.16 18.49 8.65
C ASP A 577 -6.83 17.95 7.25
N GLN A 578 -7.72 18.14 6.27
CA GLN A 578 -7.58 17.64 4.89
C GLN A 578 -7.98 18.67 3.85
N SER A 579 -7.64 18.43 2.58
CA SER A 579 -8.03 19.27 1.46
C SER A 579 -9.55 19.27 1.26
N ARG A 580 -10.13 20.45 0.98
CA ARG A 580 -11.54 20.63 0.60
C ARG A 580 -11.83 19.85 -0.69
N LEU A 581 -13.01 19.24 -0.75
CA LEU A 581 -13.57 18.61 -1.96
C LEU A 581 -14.73 19.49 -2.45
N ALA A 582 -14.43 20.42 -3.35
CA ALA A 582 -15.36 21.44 -3.82
C ALA A 582 -16.46 20.90 -4.74
N ALA A 583 -16.22 19.78 -5.43
CA ALA A 583 -17.18 19.19 -6.36
C ALA A 583 -18.27 18.36 -5.65
N VAL A 584 -18.01 17.87 -4.43
CA VAL A 584 -18.91 17.01 -3.66
C VAL A 584 -20.34 17.55 -3.54
N PRO A 585 -20.59 18.84 -3.20
CA PRO A 585 -21.96 19.35 -3.11
C PRO A 585 -22.71 19.24 -4.46
N LEU A 586 -22.01 19.50 -5.57
CA LEU A 586 -22.59 19.40 -6.90
C LEU A 586 -22.83 17.93 -7.30
N GLU A 587 -21.88 17.05 -7.01
CA GLU A 587 -21.98 15.62 -7.25
C GLU A 587 -23.24 15.02 -6.60
N LEU A 588 -23.43 15.25 -5.29
CA LEU A 588 -24.59 14.75 -4.55
C LEU A 588 -25.91 15.29 -5.13
N MET A 589 -25.93 16.56 -5.52
CA MET A 589 -27.09 17.20 -6.13
C MET A 589 -27.42 16.57 -7.50
N LEU A 590 -26.43 16.38 -8.37
CA LEU A 590 -26.63 15.77 -9.69
C LEU A 590 -27.20 14.36 -9.54
N ILE A 591 -26.60 13.53 -8.69
CA ILE A 591 -27.04 12.16 -8.44
C ILE A 591 -28.50 12.12 -7.97
N THR A 592 -28.83 12.89 -6.94
CA THR A 592 -30.12 12.76 -6.25
C THR A 592 -31.26 13.52 -6.92
N GLN A 593 -30.99 14.59 -7.67
CA GLN A 593 -32.03 15.45 -8.24
C GLN A 593 -32.20 15.31 -9.76
N ARG A 594 -31.12 14.95 -10.47
CA ARG A 594 -31.11 14.88 -11.95
C ARG A 594 -30.93 13.44 -12.47
N LEU A 595 -29.98 12.71 -11.90
CA LEU A 595 -29.46 11.49 -12.50
C LEU A 595 -30.06 10.20 -11.97
N TRP A 596 -30.57 10.12 -10.74
CA TRP A 596 -31.14 8.86 -10.23
C TRP A 596 -32.41 9.09 -9.40
N GLY A 597 -32.34 9.99 -8.44
CA GLY A 597 -33.38 10.13 -7.40
C GLY A 597 -32.92 9.54 -6.08
N GLY A 598 -33.24 10.21 -4.97
CA GLY A 598 -32.79 9.78 -3.66
C GLY A 598 -32.79 10.90 -2.63
N LYS A 599 -32.00 10.72 -1.57
CA LYS A 599 -31.72 11.77 -0.57
C LYS A 599 -30.23 12.02 -0.49
N SER A 600 -29.86 13.29 -0.32
CA SER A 600 -28.47 13.72 -0.10
C SER A 600 -28.29 14.32 1.29
N TYR A 601 -27.14 14.08 1.92
CA TYR A 601 -26.75 14.70 3.20
C TYR A 601 -25.30 15.18 3.10
N LEU A 602 -25.05 16.45 3.44
CA LEU A 602 -23.75 17.11 3.24
C LEU A 602 -23.19 17.59 4.58
N ASN A 603 -21.86 17.52 4.75
CA ASN A 603 -21.12 18.08 5.88
C ASN A 603 -21.75 17.69 7.23
N ASP A 604 -22.30 18.62 8.00
CA ASP A 604 -22.86 18.39 9.33
C ASP A 604 -24.04 17.41 9.38
N GLU A 605 -24.65 17.11 8.24
CA GLU A 605 -25.65 16.05 8.11
C GLU A 605 -25.04 14.66 7.80
N PHE A 606 -23.77 14.60 7.38
CA PHE A 606 -23.06 13.36 7.10
C PHE A 606 -22.38 12.79 8.35
N THR A 607 -23.21 12.31 9.27
CA THR A 607 -22.79 11.70 10.54
C THR A 607 -23.12 10.21 10.60
N LEU A 608 -22.43 9.46 11.47
CA LEU A 608 -22.71 8.04 11.67
C LEU A 608 -24.17 7.80 12.11
N ALA A 609 -24.69 8.64 13.00
CA ALA A 609 -26.06 8.53 13.51
C ALA A 609 -27.10 8.72 12.40
N ASN A 610 -26.91 9.70 11.52
CA ASN A 610 -27.82 9.90 10.39
C ASN A 610 -27.71 8.76 9.38
N LEU A 611 -26.50 8.32 9.04
CA LEU A 611 -26.29 7.17 8.16
C LEU A 611 -27.06 5.93 8.65
N GLN A 612 -26.90 5.57 9.93
CA GLN A 612 -27.62 4.44 10.54
C GLN A 612 -29.14 4.65 10.50
N SER A 613 -29.61 5.87 10.78
CA SER A 613 -31.04 6.20 10.72
C SER A 613 -31.63 6.04 9.31
N GLN A 614 -30.90 6.46 8.28
CA GLN A 614 -31.33 6.31 6.89
C GLN A 614 -31.32 4.84 6.44
N LEU A 615 -30.29 4.07 6.78
CA LEU A 615 -30.23 2.65 6.45
C LEU A 615 -31.37 1.84 7.09
N GLN A 616 -31.81 2.23 8.30
CA GLN A 616 -32.96 1.61 8.96
C GLN A 616 -34.31 1.88 8.29
N GLN A 617 -34.44 2.94 7.48
CA GLN A 617 -35.68 3.22 6.72
C GLN A 617 -35.91 2.20 5.61
N LYS A 618 -34.90 1.41 5.24
CA LYS A 618 -34.92 0.28 4.29
C LYS A 618 -35.36 0.60 2.86
N ASP A 619 -35.25 1.86 2.43
CA ASP A 619 -35.70 2.28 1.10
C ASP A 619 -34.56 2.33 0.06
N TYR A 620 -33.30 2.31 0.47
CA TYR A 620 -32.17 2.56 -0.43
C TYR A 620 -31.58 1.28 -1.03
N GLY A 621 -31.40 1.27 -2.36
CA GLY A 621 -30.70 0.20 -3.07
C GLY A 621 -29.25 0.53 -3.42
N ILE A 622 -28.88 1.82 -3.35
CA ILE A 622 -27.54 2.34 -3.61
C ILE A 622 -27.15 3.27 -2.47
N VAL A 623 -25.92 3.12 -1.98
CA VAL A 623 -25.31 4.05 -1.03
C VAL A 623 -24.10 4.68 -1.72
N HIS A 624 -23.98 5.99 -1.66
CA HIS A 624 -22.90 6.72 -2.29
C HIS A 624 -22.24 7.64 -1.27
N PHE A 625 -20.93 7.49 -1.09
CA PHE A 625 -20.12 8.31 -0.21
C PHE A 625 -19.12 9.16 -1.00
N ALA A 626 -19.23 10.48 -0.87
CA ALA A 626 -18.31 11.44 -1.49
C ALA A 626 -17.52 12.17 -0.40
N THR A 627 -16.38 11.60 -0.01
CA THR A 627 -15.51 12.06 1.08
C THR A 627 -14.16 11.37 1.00
N HIS A 628 -13.15 11.88 1.71
CA HIS A 628 -11.88 11.17 1.85
C HIS A 628 -12.06 9.82 2.54
N ALA A 629 -11.60 8.76 1.89
CA ALA A 629 -11.36 7.47 2.53
C ALA A 629 -9.87 7.16 2.49
N VAL A 630 -9.29 6.75 3.62
CA VAL A 630 -7.88 6.36 3.72
C VAL A 630 -7.84 4.87 3.99
N PHE A 631 -7.20 4.14 3.09
CA PHE A 631 -6.80 2.77 3.36
C PHE A 631 -5.37 2.79 3.90
N ASN A 632 -5.10 2.11 5.01
CA ASN A 632 -3.78 1.96 5.59
C ASN A 632 -3.31 0.49 5.46
N PRO A 633 -2.18 0.22 4.77
CA PRO A 633 -1.62 -1.11 4.63
C PRO A 633 -1.22 -1.68 6.01
N GLY A 634 -1.51 -2.96 6.26
CA GLY A 634 -1.13 -3.66 7.51
C GLY A 634 -2.01 -3.41 8.75
N ALA A 635 -2.92 -2.43 8.74
CA ALA A 635 -3.83 -2.17 9.87
C ALA A 635 -5.24 -1.78 9.38
N MET A 636 -6.13 -2.76 9.19
CA MET A 636 -7.54 -2.52 8.82
C MET A 636 -8.26 -1.57 9.80
N LYS A 637 -7.87 -1.59 11.07
CA LYS A 637 -8.41 -0.71 12.13
C LYS A 637 -7.98 0.76 11.97
N GLU A 638 -6.97 1.02 11.16
CA GLU A 638 -6.50 2.37 10.85
C GLU A 638 -7.00 2.85 9.47
N SER A 639 -7.68 1.98 8.71
CA SER A 639 -8.37 2.37 7.48
C SER A 639 -9.74 2.95 7.83
N TYR A 640 -10.09 4.09 7.24
CA TYR A 640 -11.31 4.82 7.59
C TYR A 640 -11.97 5.56 6.43
N LEU A 641 -13.28 5.76 6.57
CA LEU A 641 -14.08 6.72 5.81
C LEU A 641 -14.26 7.98 6.68
N GLN A 642 -13.94 9.16 6.16
CA GLN A 642 -14.11 10.40 6.90
C GLN A 642 -15.59 10.82 6.89
N LEU A 643 -16.24 10.73 8.04
CA LEU A 643 -17.54 11.34 8.31
C LEU A 643 -17.34 12.70 8.97
N TRP A 644 -18.39 13.51 9.07
CA TRP A 644 -18.32 14.81 9.73
C TRP A 644 -17.93 14.72 11.21
N ASP A 645 -18.49 13.74 11.91
CA ASP A 645 -18.34 13.59 13.36
C ASP A 645 -17.21 12.63 13.77
N ARG A 646 -16.65 11.85 12.84
CA ARG A 646 -15.61 10.85 13.12
C ARG A 646 -14.97 10.24 11.87
N LYS A 647 -13.85 9.57 12.10
CA LYS A 647 -13.27 8.58 11.18
C LYS A 647 -13.98 7.24 11.41
N LEU A 648 -14.80 6.79 10.47
CA LEU A 648 -15.48 5.49 10.52
C LEU A 648 -14.52 4.41 10.04
N GLN A 649 -14.06 3.55 10.94
CA GLN A 649 -13.10 2.50 10.59
C GLN A 649 -13.76 1.42 9.71
N PHE A 650 -12.98 0.77 8.86
CA PHE A 650 -13.53 -0.17 7.89
C PHE A 650 -14.09 -1.44 8.53
N ASP A 651 -13.51 -1.90 9.64
CA ASP A 651 -14.07 -2.99 10.46
C ASP A 651 -15.44 -2.63 11.08
N GLN A 652 -15.65 -1.34 11.39
CA GLN A 652 -16.94 -0.80 11.86
C GLN A 652 -17.99 -0.72 10.74
N MET A 653 -17.60 -0.67 9.46
CA MET A 653 -18.56 -0.67 8.35
C MET A 653 -19.41 -1.95 8.30
N ARG A 654 -18.88 -3.10 8.75
CA ARG A 654 -19.66 -4.34 8.93
C ARG A 654 -20.88 -4.14 9.82
N GLN A 655 -20.74 -3.30 10.84
CA GLN A 655 -21.78 -3.04 11.84
C GLN A 655 -22.92 -2.19 11.27
N LEU A 656 -22.73 -1.55 10.11
CA LEU A 656 -23.78 -0.85 9.38
C LEU A 656 -24.80 -1.79 8.72
N ASN A 657 -24.48 -3.09 8.65
CA ASN A 657 -25.35 -4.16 8.14
C ASN A 657 -25.99 -3.82 6.77
N PHE A 658 -25.14 -3.56 5.77
CA PHE A 658 -25.59 -3.31 4.40
C PHE A 658 -26.27 -4.53 3.73
N GLN A 659 -26.46 -5.64 4.46
CA GLN A 659 -27.19 -6.83 4.02
C GLN A 659 -28.70 -6.76 4.33
N SER A 660 -29.18 -5.79 5.14
CA SER A 660 -30.60 -5.71 5.54
C SER A 660 -31.18 -4.29 5.58
N PRO A 661 -31.80 -3.80 4.48
CA PRO A 661 -31.97 -4.48 3.19
C PRO A 661 -30.63 -4.56 2.44
N PRO A 662 -30.48 -5.52 1.50
CA PRO A 662 -29.24 -5.67 0.75
C PRO A 662 -28.99 -4.43 -0.12
N ILE A 663 -27.89 -3.73 0.16
CA ILE A 663 -27.36 -2.68 -0.68
C ILE A 663 -26.76 -3.30 -1.92
N SER A 664 -27.33 -2.94 -3.06
CA SER A 664 -26.99 -3.51 -4.35
C SER A 664 -25.74 -2.88 -4.95
N LEU A 665 -25.37 -1.67 -4.50
CA LEU A 665 -24.16 -0.96 -4.89
C LEU A 665 -23.75 0.03 -3.79
N LEU A 666 -22.52 -0.07 -3.31
CA LEU A 666 -21.86 0.94 -2.50
C LEU A 666 -20.84 1.68 -3.37
N VAL A 667 -20.95 2.99 -3.51
CA VAL A 667 -20.01 3.82 -4.27
C VAL A 667 -19.15 4.63 -3.30
N LEU A 668 -17.84 4.50 -3.42
CA LEU A 668 -16.87 5.30 -2.66
C LEU A 668 -16.17 6.28 -3.61
N SER A 669 -16.67 7.51 -3.62
CA SER A 669 -16.35 8.58 -4.58
C SER A 669 -15.16 9.47 -4.20
N ALA A 670 -14.24 8.98 -3.36
CA ALA A 670 -12.95 9.64 -3.08
C ALA A 670 -12.03 8.75 -2.22
N CYS A 671 -11.81 7.50 -2.65
CA CYS A 671 -10.86 6.63 -1.97
C CYS A 671 -9.41 6.98 -2.30
N SER A 672 -8.63 7.25 -1.27
CA SER A 672 -7.18 7.09 -1.29
C SER A 672 -6.87 5.67 -0.82
N THR A 673 -6.68 4.74 -1.76
CA THR A 673 -6.21 3.39 -1.41
C THR A 673 -4.74 3.42 -1.02
N ALA A 674 -4.43 2.91 0.17
CA ALA A 674 -3.16 2.31 0.59
C ALA A 674 -2.42 1.74 -0.61
N VAL A 675 -1.30 2.37 -0.94
CA VAL A 675 -0.36 1.83 -1.91
C VAL A 675 0.62 0.93 -1.15
N GLY A 676 0.74 -0.34 -1.58
CA GLY A 676 2.05 -1.01 -1.53
C GLY A 676 2.26 -2.23 -0.64
N ASP A 677 1.24 -2.90 -0.08
CA ASP A 677 1.44 -4.20 0.59
C ASP A 677 0.35 -5.25 0.26
N ARG A 678 0.62 -6.51 0.62
CA ARG A 678 -0.30 -7.64 0.41
C ARG A 678 -1.61 -7.45 1.18
N SER A 679 -1.54 -6.83 2.36
CA SER A 679 -2.70 -6.55 3.22
C SER A 679 -3.68 -5.59 2.55
N ALA A 680 -3.21 -4.50 1.94
CA ALA A 680 -4.01 -3.50 1.25
C ALA A 680 -4.78 -4.10 0.06
N GLU A 681 -4.17 -5.07 -0.63
CA GLU A 681 -4.84 -5.78 -1.72
C GLU A 681 -5.95 -6.72 -1.22
N TYR A 682 -5.73 -7.43 -0.11
CA TYR A 682 -6.78 -8.20 0.56
C TYR A 682 -7.86 -7.28 1.13
N GLY A 683 -7.50 -6.13 1.65
CA GLY A 683 -8.43 -5.15 2.18
C GLY A 683 -9.28 -4.48 1.11
N PHE A 684 -8.70 -4.18 -0.05
CA PHE A 684 -9.42 -3.68 -1.21
C PHE A 684 -10.36 -4.73 -1.78
N ALA A 685 -9.86 -5.93 -2.12
CA ALA A 685 -10.72 -6.98 -2.67
C ALA A 685 -11.75 -7.50 -1.65
N GLY A 686 -11.42 -7.46 -0.35
CA GLY A 686 -12.29 -7.82 0.75
C GLY A 686 -13.32 -6.74 1.11
N LEU A 687 -13.26 -5.55 0.49
CA LEU A 687 -14.15 -4.42 0.79
C LEU A 687 -15.62 -4.76 0.58
N ALA A 688 -15.96 -5.50 -0.48
CA ALA A 688 -17.34 -5.93 -0.72
C ALA A 688 -17.84 -6.93 0.33
N VAL A 689 -17.00 -7.92 0.65
CA VAL A 689 -17.28 -8.93 1.69
C VAL A 689 -17.45 -8.26 3.05
N ASN A 690 -16.55 -7.33 3.39
CA ASN A 690 -16.55 -6.60 4.64
C ASN A 690 -17.65 -5.52 4.72
N ALA A 691 -18.00 -4.86 3.62
CA ALA A 691 -19.17 -3.98 3.60
C ALA A 691 -20.46 -4.80 3.73
N GLY A 692 -20.50 -6.01 3.17
CA GLY A 692 -21.75 -6.75 3.01
C GLY A 692 -22.68 -6.13 1.96
N ALA A 693 -22.15 -5.25 1.10
CA ALA A 693 -22.81 -4.80 -0.11
C ALA A 693 -22.61 -5.86 -1.20
N GLN A 694 -23.57 -5.98 -2.13
CA GLN A 694 -23.45 -6.93 -3.25
C GLN A 694 -22.28 -6.58 -4.17
N THR A 695 -22.08 -5.28 -4.38
CA THR A 695 -21.03 -4.71 -5.22
C THR A 695 -20.52 -3.42 -4.57
N VAL A 696 -19.22 -3.20 -4.63
CA VAL A 696 -18.60 -1.94 -4.24
C VAL A 696 -17.87 -1.35 -5.44
N MET A 697 -18.11 -0.08 -5.74
CA MET A 697 -17.25 0.71 -6.61
C MET A 697 -16.28 1.49 -5.74
N ALA A 698 -14.98 1.34 -6.01
CA ALA A 698 -13.92 2.08 -5.34
C ALA A 698 -12.82 2.45 -6.34
N SER A 699 -12.06 3.50 -6.03
CA SER A 699 -10.88 3.87 -6.79
C SER A 699 -9.65 3.05 -6.39
N LEU A 700 -8.79 2.77 -7.35
CA LEU A 700 -7.53 2.02 -7.24
C LEU A 700 -6.38 2.90 -6.76
N TRP A 701 -6.53 4.22 -6.75
CA TRP A 701 -5.58 5.24 -6.31
C TRP A 701 -6.31 6.54 -5.96
N PRO A 702 -5.65 7.53 -5.33
CA PRO A 702 -6.25 8.85 -5.10
C PRO A 702 -6.66 9.53 -6.41
N VAL A 703 -7.93 9.94 -6.49
CA VAL A 703 -8.54 10.56 -7.67
C VAL A 703 -8.71 12.07 -7.50
N SER A 704 -8.68 12.82 -8.61
CA SER A 704 -9.03 14.25 -8.61
C SER A 704 -10.52 14.44 -8.33
N ASP A 705 -10.88 15.45 -7.55
CA ASP A 705 -12.26 15.83 -7.25
C ASP A 705 -13.04 16.17 -8.54
N GLU A 706 -12.41 16.95 -9.43
CA GLU A 706 -12.98 17.40 -10.69
C GLU A 706 -13.24 16.26 -11.68
N GLY A 707 -12.25 15.39 -11.87
CA GLY A 707 -12.40 14.21 -12.72
C GLY A 707 -13.43 13.23 -12.17
N THR A 708 -13.53 13.09 -10.84
CA THR A 708 -14.50 12.20 -10.19
C THR A 708 -15.93 12.70 -10.40
N LEU A 709 -16.16 14.01 -10.34
CA LEU A 709 -17.48 14.58 -10.66
C LEU A 709 -17.92 14.21 -12.09
N GLY A 710 -17.04 14.42 -13.07
CA GLY A 710 -17.34 14.06 -14.47
C GLY A 710 -17.57 12.56 -14.65
N PHE A 711 -16.77 11.74 -13.96
CA PHE A 711 -16.89 10.29 -13.96
C PHE A 711 -18.24 9.82 -13.38
N MET A 712 -18.63 10.36 -12.21
CA MET A 712 -19.84 9.95 -11.51
C MET A 712 -21.09 10.42 -12.24
N ASP A 713 -21.05 11.59 -12.87
CA ASP A 713 -22.12 12.03 -13.75
C ASP A 713 -22.36 10.99 -14.88
N GLN A 714 -21.30 10.62 -15.60
CA GLN A 714 -21.38 9.58 -16.65
C GLN A 714 -21.83 8.23 -16.12
N PHE A 715 -21.31 7.79 -14.97
CA PHE A 715 -21.67 6.51 -14.40
C PHE A 715 -23.17 6.45 -14.09
N TYR A 716 -23.73 7.44 -13.39
CA TYR A 716 -25.15 7.43 -13.05
C TYR A 716 -26.07 7.69 -14.25
N GLN A 717 -25.60 8.42 -15.27
CA GLN A 717 -26.32 8.50 -16.56
C GLN A 717 -26.45 7.12 -17.19
N ASN A 718 -25.35 6.39 -17.32
CA ASN A 718 -25.30 5.08 -17.96
C ASN A 718 -25.99 3.98 -17.13
N LEU A 719 -25.91 4.06 -15.80
CA LEU A 719 -26.53 3.11 -14.87
C LEU A 719 -28.05 2.96 -15.08
N LYS A 720 -28.71 3.96 -15.65
CA LYS A 720 -30.16 3.94 -15.92
C LYS A 720 -30.53 3.07 -17.12
N THR A 721 -29.61 2.94 -18.07
CA THR A 721 -29.88 2.42 -19.42
C THR A 721 -29.18 1.10 -19.68
N THR A 722 -28.01 0.88 -19.08
CA THR A 722 -27.24 -0.36 -19.25
C THR A 722 -27.89 -1.52 -18.49
N PRO A 723 -27.70 -2.76 -18.96
CA PRO A 723 -28.22 -3.96 -18.30
C PRO A 723 -27.50 -4.28 -16.97
N SER A 724 -26.21 -3.94 -16.85
CA SER A 724 -25.39 -4.27 -15.68
C SER A 724 -24.63 -3.05 -15.13
N ARG A 725 -24.13 -3.18 -13.89
CA ARG A 725 -23.32 -2.15 -13.22
C ARG A 725 -21.94 -2.03 -13.84
N SER A 726 -21.30 -3.15 -14.20
CA SER A 726 -20.01 -3.14 -14.87
C SER A 726 -20.08 -2.49 -16.25
N GLU A 727 -21.19 -2.65 -16.98
CA GLU A 727 -21.38 -1.95 -18.25
C GLU A 727 -21.60 -0.44 -18.05
N ALA A 728 -22.34 -0.03 -17.00
CA ALA A 728 -22.45 1.39 -16.64
C ALA A 728 -21.08 2.01 -16.35
N LEU A 729 -20.23 1.29 -15.62
CA LEU A 729 -18.84 1.67 -15.37
C LEU A 729 -18.04 1.75 -16.68
N GLN A 730 -18.13 0.73 -17.53
CA GLN A 730 -17.45 0.68 -18.82
C GLN A 730 -17.82 1.89 -19.70
N GLN A 731 -19.11 2.24 -19.80
CA GLN A 731 -19.54 3.37 -20.61
C GLN A 731 -19.04 4.71 -20.06
N ALA A 732 -18.98 4.88 -18.74
CA ALA A 732 -18.37 6.06 -18.14
C ALA A 732 -16.86 6.15 -18.45
N GLN A 733 -16.17 5.01 -18.41
CA GLN A 733 -14.75 4.93 -18.75
C GLN A 733 -14.49 5.28 -20.22
N ILE A 734 -15.30 4.76 -21.14
CA ILE A 734 -15.21 5.04 -22.58
C ILE A 734 -15.53 6.51 -22.87
N ALA A 735 -16.56 7.08 -22.24
CA ALA A 735 -16.92 8.49 -22.44
C ALA A 735 -15.77 9.42 -22.06
N MET A 736 -15.12 9.17 -20.92
CA MET A 736 -13.96 9.95 -20.49
C MET A 736 -12.76 9.70 -21.42
N LEU A 737 -12.43 8.45 -21.74
CA LEU A 737 -11.37 8.10 -22.69
C LEU A 737 -11.50 8.86 -24.03
N ARG A 738 -12.72 9.02 -24.53
CA ARG A 738 -13.00 9.73 -25.79
C ARG A 738 -13.02 11.26 -25.67
N GLY A 739 -12.78 11.79 -24.48
CA GLY A 739 -12.86 13.23 -24.21
C GLY A 739 -14.28 13.78 -24.33
N GLU A 740 -15.30 12.94 -24.13
CA GLU A 740 -16.71 13.35 -24.23
C GLU A 740 -17.17 14.14 -23.00
N VAL A 741 -16.37 14.14 -21.93
CA VAL A 741 -16.58 14.87 -20.68
C VAL A 741 -15.33 15.67 -20.33
N TRP A 742 -15.53 16.96 -20.08
CA TRP A 742 -14.44 17.86 -19.71
C TRP A 742 -14.98 19.01 -18.84
N ILE A 743 -14.08 19.75 -18.20
CA ILE A 743 -14.43 21.02 -17.56
C ILE A 743 -13.84 22.16 -18.39
N ASP A 744 -14.61 23.22 -18.58
CA ASP A 744 -14.16 24.45 -19.26
C ASP A 744 -14.69 25.67 -18.50
N GLN A 745 -13.78 26.49 -17.96
CA GLN A 745 -14.12 27.69 -17.18
C GLN A 745 -15.09 27.39 -16.02
N GLY A 746 -14.84 26.28 -15.32
CA GLY A 746 -15.66 25.80 -14.21
C GLY A 746 -17.02 25.23 -14.63
N GLU A 747 -17.32 25.10 -15.92
CA GLU A 747 -18.53 24.43 -16.40
C GLU A 747 -18.20 22.97 -16.72
N LEU A 748 -18.89 22.03 -16.05
CA LEU A 748 -18.87 20.63 -16.44
C LEU A 748 -19.65 20.47 -17.73
N ARG A 749 -18.99 19.95 -18.76
CA ARG A 749 -19.50 19.85 -20.11
C ARG A 749 -19.45 18.43 -20.63
N GLU A 750 -20.41 18.19 -21.51
CA GLU A 750 -20.53 16.99 -22.32
C GLU A 750 -20.70 17.36 -23.79
N THR A 751 -20.57 16.37 -24.66
CA THR A 751 -20.90 16.49 -26.09
C THR A 751 -22.32 17.01 -26.34
N THR A 752 -23.26 16.77 -25.41
CA THR A 752 -24.66 17.22 -25.50
C THR A 752 -24.88 18.66 -25.01
N GLY A 753 -23.89 19.25 -24.32
CA GLY A 753 -23.92 20.63 -23.82
C GLY A 753 -23.42 20.76 -22.38
N ALA A 754 -23.68 21.93 -21.80
CA ALA A 754 -23.35 22.21 -20.41
C ALA A 754 -24.26 21.45 -19.44
N ILE A 755 -23.66 20.88 -18.39
CA ILE A 755 -24.38 20.11 -17.37
C ILE A 755 -24.64 20.98 -16.15
N ALA A 756 -23.57 21.53 -15.58
CA ALA A 756 -23.58 22.27 -14.32
C ALA A 756 -22.35 23.18 -14.18
N MET A 757 -22.47 24.20 -13.35
CA MET A 757 -21.42 25.17 -13.08
C MET A 757 -20.82 24.96 -11.69
N LEU A 758 -19.49 25.02 -11.61
CA LEU A 758 -18.65 25.03 -10.42
C LEU A 758 -17.93 26.37 -10.37
N PRO A 759 -18.51 27.40 -9.73
CA PRO A 759 -17.90 28.73 -9.66
C PRO A 759 -16.49 28.71 -9.05
N GLU A 760 -16.23 27.77 -8.14
CA GLU A 760 -14.93 27.58 -7.50
C GLU A 760 -13.84 27.13 -8.49
N LEU A 761 -14.23 26.51 -9.61
CA LEU A 761 -13.35 26.07 -10.69
C LEU A 761 -13.38 27.02 -11.90
N ALA A 762 -14.08 28.15 -11.82
CA ALA A 762 -14.19 29.08 -12.95
C ALA A 762 -12.82 29.66 -13.38
N GLU A 763 -11.89 29.77 -12.43
CA GLU A 763 -10.54 30.28 -12.65
C GLU A 763 -9.52 29.18 -13.01
N SER A 764 -9.90 27.89 -12.95
CA SER A 764 -8.96 26.77 -13.11
C SER A 764 -8.73 26.34 -14.58
N GLY A 765 -9.35 27.01 -15.55
CA GLY A 765 -9.14 26.76 -16.98
C GLY A 765 -9.96 25.59 -17.53
N SER A 766 -9.42 24.90 -18.54
CA SER A 766 -10.04 23.72 -19.13
C SER A 766 -9.27 22.45 -18.74
N TRP A 767 -10.01 21.41 -18.38
CA TRP A 767 -9.49 20.15 -17.88
C TRP A 767 -9.90 19.02 -18.81
N ASP A 768 -8.92 18.32 -19.36
CA ASP A 768 -9.11 17.11 -20.15
C ASP A 768 -8.96 15.88 -19.26
N PHE A 769 -9.95 14.98 -19.33
CA PHE A 769 -9.99 13.75 -18.55
C PHE A 769 -9.81 12.47 -19.41
N SER A 770 -9.32 12.62 -20.65
CA SER A 770 -9.05 11.50 -21.57
C SER A 770 -7.95 10.55 -21.11
N HIS A 771 -7.03 11.03 -20.26
CA HIS A 771 -5.95 10.21 -19.74
C HIS A 771 -6.46 9.08 -18.81
N PRO A 772 -5.92 7.84 -18.91
CA PRO A 772 -6.33 6.70 -18.07
C PRO A 772 -6.31 6.94 -16.56
N ALA A 773 -5.47 7.86 -16.07
CA ALA A 773 -5.42 8.28 -14.67
C ALA A 773 -6.80 8.65 -14.08
N TYR A 774 -7.70 9.19 -14.92
CA TYR A 774 -9.02 9.65 -14.49
C TYR A 774 -10.10 8.57 -14.57
N TRP A 775 -10.10 7.77 -15.64
CA TRP A 775 -11.17 6.80 -15.89
C TRP A 775 -10.83 5.37 -15.47
N SER A 776 -9.57 4.95 -15.53
CA SER A 776 -9.16 3.59 -15.14
C SER A 776 -8.95 3.44 -13.63
N ALA A 777 -9.14 4.53 -12.88
CA ALA A 777 -9.03 4.52 -11.42
C ALA A 777 -10.16 3.71 -10.77
N PHE A 778 -11.38 3.73 -11.30
CA PHE A 778 -12.51 3.07 -10.65
C PHE A 778 -12.69 1.62 -11.13
N THR A 779 -13.01 0.73 -10.19
CA THR A 779 -13.32 -0.67 -10.49
C THR A 779 -14.48 -1.17 -9.63
N MET A 780 -15.15 -2.23 -10.09
CA MET A 780 -16.18 -2.95 -9.35
C MET A 780 -15.57 -4.12 -8.59
N ILE A 781 -15.96 -4.28 -7.34
CA ILE A 781 -15.54 -5.37 -6.45
C ILE A 781 -16.78 -6.09 -5.94
N GLY A 782 -16.82 -7.42 -6.06
CA GLY A 782 -18.03 -8.22 -5.78
C GLY A 782 -18.80 -8.54 -7.07
N ASN A 783 -20.11 -8.77 -6.99
CA ASN A 783 -20.87 -9.18 -8.19
C ASN A 783 -20.98 -8.00 -9.19
N PRO A 784 -20.37 -8.07 -10.39
CA PRO A 784 -20.41 -6.95 -11.35
C PRO A 784 -21.75 -6.83 -12.10
N TRP A 785 -22.63 -7.85 -12.00
CA TRP A 785 -23.82 -8.02 -12.83
C TRP A 785 -25.13 -7.61 -12.14
#